data_AF-A0A358N096-F1
#
_entry.id   AF-A0A358N096-F1
#
_cell.length_a   1.000
_cell.length_b   1.000
_cell.length_c   1.000
_cell.angle_alpha   90.00
_cell.angle_beta   90.00
_cell.angle_gamma   90.00
#
_symmetry.space_group_name_H-M   'P 1'
#
loop_
_entity.id
_entity.type
_entity.pdbx_description
1 polymer ?
#
loop_
_entity_poly.entity_id
_entity_poly.type
_entity_poly.pdbx_seq_one_letter_code
_entity_poly.pdbx_strand_id
1 'polypeptide(L)'
;MAATFTTAIRSEVDLDLEPEINEQRRLEHMRRLADLENELREYEQDALAVLFDKWLEDYEDRQDVAPWQTLDVLEVKSTGGSKFEPQSDGSWLAVGKAPAKDELLIVAESSLQSASRLRIEALTHRSLPRNGPGRADNGNFALGDVKVAVVMSEGVEEIELKKAVATHQQDTGSLSVMASIDQDPISGWAVDKGGIGKDQAAVFEFAKAVEFQGKARWSIRLLFNHPNQRHAMGRIRVSLSGRLDAPVEIGTNDVSSQLRMALAEAKEKRDPSSKAWKTAFQWYATTVPAWQVKKKLLDDLRNKGSGAKLTKVMVTSEGLPHMKHHADGRGFPHFYPQTHLLARGDVQQKQEVVTAGFLQALTPQNVEEAEWISLQVPEGSRTSFRRATLANWMTDSELGAGALVARVIVNRVWQHHFGRGIVATPNDFGVSGDAPSHPDLLEWLANDFVSHGWQLKRLHHLIMTSSVYRQSVVLDEKRATLDRENQLLWRWHPRRLEAEAIRDALLAVSGQLDNRMYGPGTLNQNMKRRSVYFFIKRSKLIPMMMLFDWPEHLVSIGQRSRTTIAPQALMFLNSPQGRTYSEAFASRLTAESVTQAVTFAYREAYARQPTSDEVRNCVAFVEQQEMVYLQQKVKDPRRAALTDLCQALMSASEFI
;
A
#
# COMPACT_ATOMS: atom_id res chain seq x y z
N MET A 1 27.05 -7.73 18.37
CA MET A 1 25.61 -7.40 18.46
C MET A 1 25.23 -6.02 17.92
N ALA A 2 25.84 -4.90 18.34
CA ALA A 2 25.40 -3.55 17.91
C ALA A 2 25.39 -3.33 16.38
N ALA A 3 26.35 -3.93 15.66
CA ALA A 3 26.45 -3.89 14.20
C ALA A 3 25.27 -4.55 13.44
N THR A 4 24.37 -5.23 14.15
CA THR A 4 23.13 -5.79 13.61
C THR A 4 22.09 -4.70 13.29
N PHE A 5 22.13 -3.57 13.99
CA PHE A 5 21.06 -2.57 13.91
C PHE A 5 21.29 -1.46 12.89
N THR A 6 22.42 -1.46 12.19
CA THR A 6 22.93 -0.35 11.37
C THR A 6 22.50 -0.38 9.90
N THR A 7 21.88 -1.47 9.43
CA THR A 7 21.64 -1.73 8.00
C THR A 7 20.17 -1.92 7.60
N ALA A 8 19.23 -1.70 8.51
CA ALA A 8 17.81 -1.87 8.20
C ALA A 8 17.21 -0.62 7.55
N ILE A 9 16.27 -0.85 6.65
CA ILE A 9 15.56 0.19 5.93
C ILE A 9 14.05 0.08 6.19
N ARG A 10 13.33 1.15 5.86
CA ARG A 10 11.88 1.15 5.83
C ARG A 10 11.44 0.87 4.41
N SER A 11 10.49 -0.03 4.22
CA SER A 11 9.89 -0.34 2.94
C SER A 11 8.38 -0.11 2.99
N GLU A 12 7.80 0.11 1.82
CA GLU A 12 6.36 -0.02 1.63
C GLU A 12 6.05 -1.42 1.12
N VAL A 13 5.08 -2.07 1.74
CA VAL A 13 4.49 -3.31 1.24
C VAL A 13 2.98 -3.18 1.25
N ASP A 14 2.34 -3.84 0.30
CA ASP A 14 0.89 -3.95 0.27
C ASP A 14 0.49 -5.21 1.03
N LEU A 15 -0.27 -5.05 2.11
CA LEU A 15 -0.79 -6.16 2.90
C LEU A 15 -2.29 -6.34 2.70
N ASP A 16 -2.70 -7.59 2.71
CA ASP A 16 -4.10 -7.97 2.77
C ASP A 16 -4.56 -8.01 4.23
N LEU A 17 -5.26 -6.97 4.67
CA LEU A 17 -5.81 -6.89 6.04
C LEU A 17 -7.22 -7.48 6.14
N GLU A 18 -7.83 -7.85 5.01
CA GLU A 18 -9.21 -8.35 4.93
C GLU A 18 -9.26 -9.57 3.98
N PRO A 19 -8.50 -10.65 4.23
CA PRO A 19 -8.27 -11.71 3.24
C PRO A 19 -9.55 -12.36 2.73
N GLU A 20 -10.51 -12.62 3.62
CA GLU A 20 -11.80 -13.22 3.28
C GLU A 20 -12.65 -12.31 2.37
N ILE A 21 -12.68 -11.01 2.68
CA ILE A 21 -13.42 -10.01 1.90
C ILE A 21 -12.72 -9.76 0.56
N ASN A 22 -11.39 -9.70 0.55
CA ASN A 22 -10.61 -9.53 -0.67
C ASN A 22 -10.72 -10.72 -1.61
N GLU A 23 -10.89 -11.94 -1.08
CA GLU A 23 -11.18 -13.10 -1.90
C GLU A 23 -12.55 -12.99 -2.58
N GLN A 24 -13.58 -12.52 -1.87
CA GLN A 24 -14.89 -12.22 -2.48
C GLN A 24 -14.77 -11.15 -3.58
N ARG A 25 -14.03 -10.07 -3.33
CA ARG A 25 -13.78 -9.00 -4.33
C ARG A 25 -13.07 -9.54 -5.58
N ARG A 26 -12.11 -10.45 -5.42
CA ARG A 26 -11.42 -11.11 -6.56
C ARG A 26 -12.38 -11.95 -7.39
N LEU A 27 -13.21 -12.76 -6.73
CA LEU A 27 -14.20 -13.60 -7.42
C LEU A 27 -15.21 -12.75 -8.19
N GLU A 28 -15.72 -11.66 -7.60
CA GLU A 28 -16.61 -10.71 -8.27
C GLU A 28 -15.91 -10.04 -9.46
N HIS A 29 -14.66 -9.59 -9.29
CA HIS A 29 -13.87 -9.00 -10.35
C HIS A 29 -13.67 -9.96 -11.54
N MET A 30 -13.30 -11.22 -11.26
CA MET A 30 -13.12 -12.25 -12.29
C MET A 30 -14.42 -12.54 -13.04
N ARG A 31 -15.55 -12.65 -12.33
CA ARG A 31 -16.87 -12.82 -12.97
C ARG A 31 -17.17 -11.66 -13.90
N ARG A 32 -17.02 -10.42 -13.42
CA ARG A 32 -17.32 -9.23 -14.23
C ARG A 32 -16.41 -9.13 -15.46
N LEU A 33 -15.14 -9.52 -15.32
CA LEU A 33 -14.19 -9.55 -16.43
C LEU A 33 -14.60 -10.59 -17.48
N ALA A 34 -14.99 -11.79 -17.05
CA ALA A 34 -15.51 -12.82 -17.95
C ALA A 34 -16.81 -12.38 -18.66
N ASP A 35 -17.73 -11.73 -17.94
CA ASP A 35 -18.96 -11.19 -18.54
C ASP A 35 -18.65 -10.18 -19.65
N LEU A 36 -17.77 -9.21 -19.39
CA LEU A 36 -17.39 -8.20 -20.38
C LEU A 36 -16.62 -8.80 -21.58
N GLU A 37 -15.82 -9.83 -21.35
CA GLU A 37 -15.16 -10.57 -22.44
C GLU A 37 -16.16 -11.30 -23.33
N ASN A 38 -17.18 -11.92 -22.73
CA ASN A 38 -18.25 -12.59 -23.46
C ASN A 38 -19.12 -11.56 -24.20
N GLU A 39 -19.53 -10.48 -23.55
CA GLU A 39 -20.32 -9.40 -24.18
C GLU A 39 -19.60 -8.77 -25.38
N LEU A 40 -18.27 -8.59 -25.32
CA LEU A 40 -17.48 -8.09 -26.44
C LEU A 40 -17.39 -9.13 -27.56
N ARG A 41 -17.19 -10.41 -27.21
CA ARG A 41 -17.10 -11.51 -28.17
C ARG A 41 -18.41 -11.74 -28.92
N GLU A 42 -19.54 -11.77 -28.21
CA GLU A 42 -20.87 -11.87 -28.81
C GLU A 42 -21.14 -10.68 -29.72
N TYR A 43 -20.80 -9.46 -29.28
CA TYR A 43 -20.93 -8.27 -30.13
C TYR A 43 -20.06 -8.35 -31.39
N GLU A 44 -18.84 -8.87 -31.30
CA GLU A 44 -17.95 -9.09 -32.43
C GLU A 44 -18.51 -10.15 -33.40
N GLN A 45 -19.00 -11.28 -32.89
CA GLN A 45 -19.48 -12.40 -33.69
C GLN A 45 -20.82 -12.10 -34.39
N ASP A 46 -21.73 -11.41 -33.71
CA ASP A 46 -23.09 -11.23 -34.22
C ASP A 46 -23.25 -9.87 -34.91
N ALA A 47 -23.22 -8.79 -34.14
CA ALA A 47 -23.58 -7.47 -34.62
C ALA A 47 -22.48 -6.85 -35.51
N LEU A 48 -21.22 -6.93 -35.06
CA LEU A 48 -20.11 -6.30 -35.75
C LEU A 48 -19.75 -7.03 -37.05
N ALA A 49 -19.81 -8.37 -37.07
CA ALA A 49 -19.59 -9.15 -38.29
C ALA A 49 -20.57 -8.76 -39.41
N VAL A 50 -21.87 -8.66 -39.08
CA VAL A 50 -22.91 -8.23 -40.03
C VAL A 50 -22.68 -6.78 -40.50
N LEU A 51 -22.34 -5.87 -39.58
CA LEU A 51 -22.03 -4.48 -39.92
C LEU A 51 -20.80 -4.38 -40.83
N PHE A 52 -19.77 -5.18 -40.55
CA PHE A 52 -18.55 -5.23 -41.35
C PHE A 52 -18.82 -5.75 -42.75
N ASP A 53 -19.57 -6.85 -42.89
CA ASP A 53 -19.86 -7.43 -44.20
C ASP A 53 -20.64 -6.45 -45.09
N LYS A 54 -21.66 -5.79 -44.52
CA LYS A 54 -22.43 -4.74 -45.21
C LYS A 54 -21.55 -3.55 -45.58
N TRP A 55 -20.74 -3.05 -44.65
CA TRP A 55 -19.81 -1.95 -44.92
C TRP A 55 -18.81 -2.31 -46.03
N LEU A 56 -18.34 -3.55 -46.06
CA LEU A 56 -17.37 -4.03 -47.03
C LEU A 56 -17.96 -4.19 -48.44
N GLU A 57 -19.27 -4.40 -48.58
CA GLU A 57 -19.97 -4.34 -49.88
C GLU A 57 -19.88 -2.94 -50.48
N ASP A 58 -20.21 -1.93 -49.68
CA ASP A 58 -20.20 -0.51 -50.06
C ASP A 58 -18.80 0.12 -50.11
N TYR A 59 -17.77 -0.60 -49.63
CA TYR A 59 -16.40 -0.10 -49.58
C TYR A 59 -15.80 0.04 -50.98
N GLU A 60 -15.53 1.28 -51.41
CA GLU A 60 -14.73 1.59 -52.59
C GLU A 60 -13.36 2.13 -52.16
N ASP A 61 -12.28 1.63 -52.78
CA ASP A 61 -10.92 2.17 -52.57
C ASP A 61 -10.81 3.56 -53.23
N ARG A 62 -11.27 4.60 -52.53
CA ARG A 62 -11.19 5.99 -52.99
C ARG A 62 -9.81 6.57 -52.67
N GLN A 63 -8.86 6.34 -53.56
CA GLN A 63 -7.48 6.86 -53.44
C GLN A 63 -7.39 8.40 -53.40
N ASP A 64 -8.40 9.12 -53.88
CA ASP A 64 -8.27 10.53 -54.26
C ASP A 64 -8.81 11.56 -53.23
N VAL A 65 -9.39 11.12 -52.10
CA VAL A 65 -10.14 12.02 -51.20
C VAL A 65 -9.48 12.22 -49.83
N ALA A 66 -8.62 11.32 -49.38
CA ALA A 66 -8.02 11.41 -48.05
C ALA A 66 -6.95 12.52 -47.97
N PRO A 67 -6.96 13.38 -46.93
CA PRO A 67 -5.99 14.45 -46.80
C PRO A 67 -4.58 13.97 -46.44
N TRP A 68 -4.42 12.71 -46.03
CA TRP A 68 -3.16 12.10 -45.62
C TRP A 68 -3.01 10.71 -46.23
N GLN A 69 -1.89 10.43 -46.88
CA GLN A 69 -1.52 9.08 -47.33
C GLN A 69 -0.51 8.45 -46.36
N THR A 70 -0.84 7.30 -45.79
CA THR A 70 0.11 6.56 -44.93
C THR A 70 1.23 5.96 -45.77
N LEU A 71 2.47 6.12 -45.32
CA LEU A 71 3.63 5.61 -46.04
C LEU A 71 3.78 4.09 -45.87
N ASP A 72 4.22 3.43 -46.93
CA ASP A 72 4.55 2.02 -46.91
C ASP A 72 5.95 1.84 -46.35
N VAL A 73 6.05 1.78 -45.03
CA VAL A 73 7.32 1.62 -44.32
C VAL A 73 7.92 0.25 -44.62
N LEU A 74 9.10 0.26 -45.24
CA LEU A 74 9.86 -0.94 -45.58
C LEU A 74 10.74 -1.38 -44.40
N GLU A 75 11.31 -0.40 -43.68
CA GLU A 75 12.28 -0.68 -42.63
C GLU A 75 12.34 0.46 -41.59
N VAL A 76 12.52 0.10 -40.31
CA VAL A 76 12.83 1.02 -39.22
C VAL A 76 14.11 0.56 -38.53
N LYS A 77 15.21 1.30 -38.69
CA LYS A 77 16.49 1.05 -38.01
C LYS A 77 16.65 1.96 -36.81
N SER A 78 17.23 1.43 -35.74
CA SER A 78 17.56 2.16 -34.52
C SER A 78 19.05 2.05 -34.24
N THR A 79 19.70 3.17 -33.93
CA THR A 79 21.09 3.19 -33.45
C THR A 79 21.18 2.80 -31.96
N GLY A 80 20.13 3.05 -31.17
CA GLY A 80 20.01 2.65 -29.77
C GLY A 80 19.68 1.17 -29.54
N GLY A 81 19.44 0.40 -30.60
CA GLY A 81 19.12 -1.04 -30.54
C GLY A 81 17.65 -1.37 -30.28
N SER A 82 16.75 -0.40 -30.45
CA SER A 82 15.30 -0.63 -30.41
C SER A 82 14.87 -1.55 -31.56
N LYS A 83 13.99 -2.52 -31.27
CA LYS A 83 13.33 -3.36 -32.28
C LYS A 83 11.91 -2.84 -32.52
N PHE A 84 11.42 -2.93 -33.75
CA PHE A 84 10.08 -2.48 -34.11
C PHE A 84 9.28 -3.58 -34.79
N GLU A 85 8.01 -3.70 -34.41
CA GLU A 85 7.05 -4.66 -34.96
C GLU A 85 5.96 -3.93 -35.74
N PRO A 86 5.71 -4.27 -37.03
CA PRO A 86 4.66 -3.65 -37.82
C PRO A 86 3.27 -3.99 -37.28
N GLN A 87 2.35 -3.03 -37.34
CA GLN A 87 0.97 -3.13 -36.89
C GLN A 87 0.01 -3.03 -38.08
N SER A 88 -1.21 -3.56 -37.91
CA SER A 88 -2.22 -3.61 -38.98
C SER A 88 -2.67 -2.24 -39.49
N ASP A 89 -2.55 -1.19 -38.67
CA ASP A 89 -2.92 0.19 -39.02
C ASP A 89 -1.78 0.99 -39.70
N GLY A 90 -0.72 0.31 -40.14
CA GLY A 90 0.46 0.90 -40.77
C GLY A 90 1.44 1.56 -39.79
N SER A 91 1.18 1.47 -38.47
CA SER A 91 2.13 1.91 -37.46
C SER A 91 3.17 0.85 -37.12
N TRP A 92 4.24 1.23 -36.43
CA TRP A 92 5.30 0.35 -35.96
C TRP A 92 5.49 0.52 -34.45
N LEU A 93 5.41 -0.58 -33.71
CA LEU A 93 5.51 -0.61 -32.25
C LEU A 93 6.93 -0.99 -31.82
N ALA A 94 7.56 -0.15 -31.02
CA ALA A 94 8.84 -0.47 -30.39
C ALA A 94 8.67 -1.54 -29.31
N VAL A 95 9.51 -2.56 -29.34
CA VAL A 95 9.53 -3.67 -28.37
C VAL A 95 10.88 -3.77 -27.67
N GLY A 96 10.88 -4.39 -26.48
CA GLY A 96 12.06 -4.54 -25.64
C GLY A 96 12.42 -3.30 -24.81
N LYS A 97 13.64 -3.28 -24.28
CA LYS A 97 14.12 -2.23 -23.37
C LYS A 97 14.33 -0.90 -24.10
N ALA A 98 13.87 0.20 -23.51
CA ALA A 98 14.07 1.53 -24.07
C ALA A 98 15.55 1.96 -23.95
N PRO A 99 16.19 2.43 -25.03
CA PRO A 99 17.56 2.92 -24.97
C PRO A 99 17.62 4.27 -24.26
N ALA A 100 18.81 4.66 -23.78
CA ALA A 100 18.97 5.96 -23.13
C ALA A 100 18.76 7.12 -24.12
N LYS A 101 19.28 6.94 -25.34
CA LYS A 101 19.18 7.83 -26.50
C LYS A 101 19.00 6.97 -27.75
N ASP A 102 18.37 7.51 -28.79
CA ASP A 102 18.10 6.76 -30.02
C ASP A 102 18.13 7.69 -31.23
N GLU A 103 18.43 7.13 -32.39
CA GLU A 103 18.17 7.75 -33.69
C GLU A 103 17.48 6.70 -34.56
N LEU A 104 16.31 7.05 -35.07
CA LEU A 104 15.53 6.17 -35.93
C LEU A 104 15.67 6.59 -37.38
N LEU A 105 15.98 5.64 -38.25
CA LEU A 105 15.91 5.78 -39.69
C LEU A 105 14.73 4.97 -40.21
N ILE A 106 13.71 5.65 -40.70
CA ILE A 106 12.52 5.06 -41.33
C ILE A 106 12.68 5.16 -42.84
N VAL A 107 12.70 4.02 -43.52
CA VAL A 107 12.69 3.93 -44.99
C VAL A 107 11.31 3.50 -45.44
N ALA A 108 10.67 4.29 -46.29
CA ALA A 108 9.30 4.04 -46.72
C ALA A 108 9.06 4.40 -48.19
N GLU A 109 7.98 3.90 -48.77
CA GLU A 109 7.55 4.23 -50.14
C GLU A 109 6.23 4.99 -50.14
N SER A 110 6.06 5.86 -51.14
CA SER A 110 4.82 6.60 -51.39
C SER A 110 4.47 6.58 -52.88
N SER A 111 3.18 6.56 -53.20
CA SER A 111 2.63 6.68 -54.55
C SER A 111 2.03 8.06 -54.84
N LEU A 112 2.12 9.02 -53.91
CA LEU A 112 1.72 10.41 -54.17
C LEU A 112 2.44 10.94 -55.42
N GLN A 113 1.84 11.86 -56.16
CA GLN A 113 2.54 12.55 -57.25
C GLN A 113 3.22 13.84 -56.75
N SER A 114 2.76 14.37 -55.62
CA SER A 114 3.36 15.51 -54.93
C SER A 114 3.23 15.39 -53.42
N ALA A 115 4.24 15.88 -52.70
CA ALA A 115 4.26 15.96 -51.25
C ALA A 115 4.69 17.35 -50.80
N SER A 116 3.91 17.95 -49.91
CA SER A 116 4.16 19.27 -49.30
C SER A 116 4.17 19.23 -47.78
N ARG A 117 3.72 18.13 -47.16
CA ARG A 117 3.67 17.97 -45.70
C ARG A 117 3.97 16.53 -45.28
N LEU A 118 4.64 16.39 -44.13
CA LEU A 118 4.86 15.13 -43.41
C LEU A 118 4.07 15.14 -42.11
N ARG A 119 3.37 14.05 -41.80
CA ARG A 119 2.78 13.80 -40.49
C ARG A 119 3.49 12.65 -39.79
N ILE A 120 3.83 12.86 -38.52
CA ILE A 120 4.37 11.85 -37.61
C ILE A 120 3.37 11.69 -36.46
N GLU A 121 2.89 10.47 -36.24
CA GLU A 121 1.97 10.15 -35.16
C GLU A 121 2.69 9.33 -34.08
N ALA A 122 2.56 9.77 -32.84
CA ALA A 122 3.00 9.09 -31.63
C ALA A 122 1.76 8.46 -30.98
N LEU A 123 1.59 7.16 -31.18
CA LEU A 123 0.38 6.43 -30.81
C LEU A 123 0.56 5.73 -29.46
N THR A 124 -0.53 5.64 -28.71
CA THR A 124 -0.59 4.90 -27.45
C THR A 124 -0.59 3.40 -27.70
N HIS A 125 -0.08 2.66 -26.72
CA HIS A 125 -0.19 1.21 -26.69
C HIS A 125 -0.09 0.69 -25.26
N ARG A 126 -0.85 -0.37 -24.95
CA ARG A 126 -0.94 -0.97 -23.60
C ARG A 126 0.39 -1.53 -23.07
N SER A 127 1.33 -1.86 -23.95
CA SER A 127 2.65 -2.34 -23.55
C SER A 127 3.62 -1.21 -23.21
N LEU A 128 3.23 0.04 -23.44
CA LEU A 128 4.05 1.22 -23.18
C LEU A 128 3.76 1.78 -21.78
N PRO A 129 4.74 2.42 -21.12
CA PRO A 129 4.55 3.01 -19.80
C PRO A 129 3.36 3.97 -19.77
N ARG A 130 2.53 3.86 -18.72
CA ARG A 130 1.32 4.69 -18.52
C ARG A 130 0.32 4.66 -19.68
N ASN A 131 0.36 3.65 -20.54
CA ASN A 131 -0.38 3.61 -21.81
C ASN A 131 -0.10 4.85 -22.69
N GLY A 132 1.06 5.49 -22.51
CA GLY A 132 1.44 6.70 -23.21
C GLY A 132 2.05 6.43 -24.58
N PRO A 133 2.27 7.48 -25.38
CA PRO A 133 2.88 7.36 -26.71
C PRO A 133 4.41 7.21 -26.69
N GLY A 134 5.05 7.41 -25.53
CA GLY A 134 6.50 7.32 -25.36
C GLY A 134 6.96 6.20 -24.44
N ARG A 135 8.28 6.00 -24.38
CA ARG A 135 8.94 4.88 -23.68
C ARG A 135 9.58 5.26 -22.33
N ALA A 136 9.49 6.53 -21.92
CA ALA A 136 9.92 6.95 -20.59
C ALA A 136 8.98 6.41 -19.51
N ASP A 137 9.43 6.30 -18.26
CA ASP A 137 8.64 5.70 -17.16
C ASP A 137 7.30 6.45 -16.88
N ASN A 138 7.22 7.73 -17.26
CA ASN A 138 5.99 8.54 -17.22
C ASN A 138 5.13 8.44 -18.48
N GLY A 139 5.55 7.69 -19.51
CA GLY A 139 4.86 7.52 -20.79
C GLY A 139 5.19 8.60 -21.84
N ASN A 140 6.17 9.46 -21.57
CA ASN A 140 6.53 10.58 -22.45
C ASN A 140 7.60 10.21 -23.48
N PHE A 141 7.74 11.04 -24.51
CA PHE A 141 8.85 11.03 -25.48
C PHE A 141 9.39 12.46 -25.66
N ALA A 142 10.56 12.60 -26.29
CA ALA A 142 11.12 13.88 -26.68
C ALA A 142 11.77 13.71 -28.07
N LEU A 143 11.02 14.07 -29.11
CA LEU A 143 11.48 14.00 -30.50
C LEU A 143 12.25 15.29 -30.82
N GLY A 144 13.58 15.19 -30.89
CA GLY A 144 14.44 16.28 -31.35
C GLY A 144 14.42 16.38 -32.87
N ASP A 145 15.59 16.52 -33.49
CA ASP A 145 15.71 16.74 -34.93
C ASP A 145 14.95 15.72 -35.82
N VAL A 146 14.16 16.26 -36.74
CA VAL A 146 13.52 15.53 -37.84
C VAL A 146 14.19 15.92 -39.15
N LYS A 147 14.74 14.93 -39.88
CA LYS A 147 15.28 15.13 -41.23
C LYS A 147 14.58 14.23 -42.22
N VAL A 148 14.19 14.79 -43.36
CA VAL A 148 13.46 14.07 -44.41
C VAL A 148 14.26 14.15 -45.70
N ALA A 149 14.38 13.05 -46.41
CA ALA A 149 14.97 13.01 -47.74
C ALA A 149 14.15 12.10 -48.65
N VAL A 150 14.17 12.37 -49.95
CA VAL A 150 13.54 11.54 -50.97
C VAL A 150 14.58 11.11 -51.99
N VAL A 151 14.51 9.86 -52.43
CA VAL A 151 15.35 9.33 -53.50
C VAL A 151 14.63 9.54 -54.83
N MET A 152 15.22 10.34 -55.71
CA MET A 152 14.78 10.61 -57.07
C MET A 152 15.71 9.98 -58.10
N SER A 153 15.31 9.99 -59.38
CA SER A 153 16.14 9.52 -60.49
C SER A 153 17.48 10.26 -60.63
N GLU A 154 17.55 11.52 -60.17
CA GLU A 154 18.74 12.38 -60.27
C GLU A 154 19.62 12.38 -59.00
N GLY A 155 19.21 11.70 -57.92
CA GLY A 155 19.94 11.66 -56.65
C GLY A 155 19.03 11.67 -55.42
N VAL A 156 19.61 11.94 -54.25
CA VAL A 156 18.86 12.12 -52.99
C VAL A 156 18.67 13.62 -52.74
N GLU A 157 17.42 14.05 -52.62
CA GLU A 157 17.07 15.44 -52.26
C GLU A 157 16.70 15.49 -50.76
N GLU A 158 17.41 16.32 -49.98
CA GLU A 158 17.03 16.62 -48.59
C GLU A 158 15.91 17.66 -48.58
N ILE A 159 14.85 17.38 -47.82
CA ILE A 159 13.65 18.20 -47.74
C ILE A 159 13.74 19.12 -46.51
N GLU A 160 13.80 20.41 -46.76
CA GLU A 160 13.75 21.43 -45.72
C GLU A 160 12.34 21.53 -45.12
N LEU A 161 12.24 21.50 -43.79
CA LEU A 161 10.99 21.65 -43.03
C LEU A 161 10.93 23.06 -42.45
N LYS A 162 9.88 23.83 -42.76
CA LYS A 162 9.79 25.26 -42.37
C LYS A 162 8.81 25.56 -41.25
N LYS A 163 7.81 24.70 -41.04
CA LYS A 163 6.77 24.87 -40.00
C LYS A 163 6.40 23.52 -39.43
N ALA A 164 6.01 23.50 -38.17
CA ALA A 164 5.52 22.33 -37.48
C ALA A 164 4.34 22.70 -36.55
N VAL A 165 3.30 21.88 -36.55
CA VAL A 165 2.13 22.03 -35.66
C VAL A 165 1.74 20.66 -35.13
N ALA A 166 1.43 20.57 -33.84
CA ALA A 166 1.07 19.32 -33.19
C ALA A 166 -0.31 19.41 -32.51
N THR A 167 -0.96 18.25 -32.34
CA THR A 167 -2.22 18.11 -31.59
C THR A 167 -2.05 18.49 -30.12
N HIS A 168 -0.86 18.24 -29.57
CA HIS A 168 -0.47 18.63 -28.22
C HIS A 168 1.04 18.84 -28.15
N GLN A 169 1.48 19.80 -27.34
CA GLN A 169 2.89 20.03 -27.04
C GLN A 169 3.02 20.52 -25.60
N GLN A 170 4.11 20.16 -24.94
CA GLN A 170 4.33 20.40 -23.52
C GLN A 170 4.53 21.88 -23.18
N ASP A 171 5.09 22.66 -24.10
CA ASP A 171 5.21 24.11 -24.03
C ASP A 171 5.33 24.72 -25.44
N THR A 172 5.58 26.02 -25.49
CA THR A 172 5.79 26.81 -26.71
C THR A 172 7.27 27.15 -26.96
N GLY A 173 8.19 26.56 -26.21
CA GLY A 173 9.63 26.81 -26.26
C GLY A 173 10.39 25.55 -26.70
N SER A 174 11.38 25.14 -25.91
CA SER A 174 12.29 24.03 -26.23
C SER A 174 11.62 22.65 -26.24
N LEU A 175 10.37 22.53 -25.78
CA LEU A 175 9.59 21.29 -25.84
C LEU A 175 8.35 21.40 -26.75
N SER A 176 8.36 22.39 -27.64
CA SER A 176 7.36 22.55 -28.70
C SER A 176 7.65 21.66 -29.90
N VAL A 177 6.67 21.45 -30.78
CA VAL A 177 6.93 20.70 -32.02
C VAL A 177 7.91 21.40 -32.96
N MET A 178 7.91 22.74 -32.96
CA MET A 178 8.86 23.56 -33.73
C MET A 178 10.32 23.33 -33.32
N ALA A 179 10.56 22.92 -32.06
CA ALA A 179 11.89 22.58 -31.59
C ALA A 179 12.43 21.29 -32.24
N SER A 180 11.61 20.50 -32.95
CA SER A 180 12.09 19.31 -33.67
C SER A 180 12.79 19.64 -35.00
N ILE A 181 12.87 20.93 -35.36
CA ILE A 181 13.48 21.45 -36.59
C ILE A 181 14.32 22.71 -36.33
N ASP A 182 14.72 22.96 -35.08
CA ASP A 182 15.49 24.15 -34.68
C ASP A 182 17.02 23.95 -34.71
N GLN A 183 17.48 22.74 -35.07
CA GLN A 183 18.88 22.29 -35.13
C GLN A 183 19.56 22.17 -33.74
N ASP A 184 18.80 22.22 -32.64
CA ASP A 184 19.29 21.86 -31.32
C ASP A 184 18.99 20.36 -31.06
N PRO A 185 20.03 19.52 -30.89
CA PRO A 185 19.83 18.08 -30.73
C PRO A 185 19.23 17.68 -29.37
N ILE A 186 18.97 18.62 -28.46
CA ILE A 186 18.43 18.38 -27.12
C ILE A 186 16.98 18.86 -26.98
N SER A 187 16.62 19.95 -27.65
CA SER A 187 15.24 20.43 -27.71
C SER A 187 14.40 19.46 -28.54
N GLY A 188 13.07 19.55 -28.46
CA GLY A 188 12.21 18.68 -29.26
C GLY A 188 10.79 18.49 -28.74
N TRP A 189 9.92 17.96 -29.58
CA TRP A 189 8.52 17.74 -29.26
C TRP A 189 8.31 16.75 -28.10
N ALA A 190 7.66 17.20 -27.04
CA ALA A 190 7.23 16.38 -25.89
C ALA A 190 5.76 16.64 -25.50
N VAL A 191 5.14 15.73 -24.74
CA VAL A 191 3.67 15.70 -24.55
C VAL A 191 3.18 15.57 -23.10
N ASP A 192 4.05 15.63 -22.09
CA ASP A 192 3.73 15.27 -20.70
C ASP A 192 2.47 15.97 -20.13
N LYS A 193 2.33 17.28 -20.33
CA LYS A 193 1.28 18.14 -19.74
C LYS A 193 -0.12 17.95 -20.38
N GLY A 194 -0.64 16.72 -20.36
CA GLY A 194 -1.99 16.38 -20.79
C GLY A 194 -2.06 15.53 -22.07
N GLY A 195 -0.91 15.20 -22.66
CA GLY A 195 -0.80 14.29 -23.81
C GLY A 195 -0.50 12.83 -23.46
N ILE A 196 -0.10 12.52 -22.23
CA ILE A 196 0.10 11.14 -21.76
C ILE A 196 -1.22 10.37 -21.77
N GLY A 197 -1.19 9.14 -22.27
CA GLY A 197 -2.36 8.27 -22.40
C GLY A 197 -3.28 8.64 -23.57
N LYS A 198 -2.84 9.53 -24.47
CA LYS A 198 -3.56 9.92 -25.68
C LYS A 198 -2.63 9.81 -26.89
N ASP A 199 -3.20 9.42 -28.02
CA ASP A 199 -2.49 9.50 -29.30
C ASP A 199 -2.18 10.96 -29.62
N GLN A 200 -1.07 11.20 -30.31
CA GLN A 200 -0.62 12.54 -30.69
C GLN A 200 -0.12 12.55 -32.12
N ALA A 201 -0.27 13.69 -32.80
CA ALA A 201 0.25 13.89 -34.15
C ALA A 201 1.00 15.22 -34.25
N ALA A 202 2.09 15.21 -35.02
CA ALA A 202 2.84 16.38 -35.45
C ALA A 202 2.86 16.43 -36.97
N VAL A 203 2.60 17.62 -37.52
CA VAL A 203 2.62 17.88 -38.96
C VAL A 203 3.70 18.90 -39.26
N PHE A 204 4.60 18.53 -40.17
CA PHE A 204 5.70 19.33 -40.68
C PHE A 204 5.40 19.78 -42.11
N GLU A 205 5.49 21.08 -42.38
CA GLU A 205 5.32 21.66 -43.73
C GLU A 205 6.68 21.78 -44.41
N PHE A 206 6.76 21.33 -45.66
CA PHE A 206 7.97 21.42 -46.47
C PHE A 206 8.18 22.87 -46.93
N ALA A 207 9.43 23.30 -47.04
CA ALA A 207 9.77 24.61 -47.57
C ALA A 207 9.25 24.77 -49.00
N LYS A 208 9.45 23.73 -49.81
CA LYS A 208 8.99 23.59 -51.19
C LYS A 208 8.28 22.25 -51.37
N ALA A 209 7.16 22.24 -52.09
CA ALA A 209 6.51 20.99 -52.48
C ALA A 209 7.41 20.22 -53.44
N VAL A 210 7.39 18.90 -53.31
CA VAL A 210 8.23 17.99 -54.07
C VAL A 210 7.33 17.16 -54.97
N GLU A 211 7.63 17.16 -56.27
CA GLU A 211 6.91 16.39 -57.27
C GLU A 211 7.76 15.20 -57.71
N PHE A 212 7.13 14.06 -57.94
CA PHE A 212 7.82 12.85 -58.36
C PHE A 212 6.91 11.99 -59.22
N GLN A 213 7.48 11.33 -60.23
CA GLN A 213 6.76 10.43 -61.12
C GLN A 213 6.86 9.00 -60.62
N GLY A 214 5.71 8.35 -60.38
CA GLY A 214 5.66 6.97 -59.90
C GLY A 214 5.93 6.83 -58.40
N LYS A 215 6.45 5.67 -57.97
CA LYS A 215 6.74 5.42 -56.55
C LYS A 215 8.06 6.08 -56.13
N ALA A 216 8.02 6.91 -55.09
CA ALA A 216 9.23 7.49 -54.49
C ALA A 216 9.58 6.83 -53.17
N ARG A 217 10.89 6.71 -52.90
CA ARG A 217 11.42 6.18 -51.65
C ARG A 217 11.85 7.34 -50.74
N TRP A 218 11.38 7.30 -49.51
CA TRP A 218 11.57 8.32 -48.49
C TRP A 218 12.44 7.79 -47.35
N SER A 219 13.30 8.67 -46.85
CA SER A 219 14.16 8.44 -45.68
C SER A 219 13.84 9.49 -44.63
N ILE A 220 13.26 9.08 -43.50
CA ILE A 220 12.88 9.95 -42.39
C ILE A 220 13.76 9.59 -41.19
N ARG A 221 14.58 10.54 -40.74
CA ARG A 221 15.45 10.42 -39.56
C ARG A 221 14.82 11.16 -38.38
N LEU A 222 14.68 10.47 -37.25
CA LEU A 222 14.10 10.99 -36.00
C LEU A 222 15.11 10.85 -34.86
N LEU A 223 15.51 11.97 -34.26
CA LEU A 223 16.48 12.00 -33.17
C LEU A 223 15.79 12.00 -31.79
N PHE A 224 16.28 11.18 -30.87
CA PHE A 224 15.84 11.11 -29.47
C PHE A 224 17.06 11.26 -28.54
N ASN A 225 17.53 12.49 -28.35
CA ASN A 225 18.78 12.80 -27.65
C ASN A 225 18.59 13.70 -26.40
N HIS A 226 17.35 13.82 -25.93
CA HIS A 226 16.99 14.59 -24.73
C HIS A 226 17.78 14.16 -23.46
N PRO A 227 18.13 15.10 -22.55
CA PRO A 227 18.92 14.82 -21.33
C PRO A 227 18.30 13.76 -20.42
N ASN A 228 16.97 13.73 -20.32
CA ASN A 228 16.27 12.67 -19.62
C ASN A 228 16.31 11.39 -20.44
N GLN A 229 16.89 10.33 -19.87
CA GLN A 229 17.04 9.05 -20.54
C GLN A 229 15.68 8.44 -20.95
N ARG A 230 15.69 7.58 -21.98
CA ARG A 230 14.55 6.75 -22.41
C ARG A 230 13.35 7.49 -22.98
N HIS A 231 13.50 8.75 -23.35
CA HIS A 231 12.45 9.54 -23.99
C HIS A 231 12.32 9.26 -25.50
N ALA A 232 12.43 7.98 -25.89
CA ALA A 232 12.16 7.52 -27.24
C ALA A 232 10.65 7.34 -27.49
N MET A 233 10.20 7.49 -28.74
CA MET A 233 8.81 7.26 -29.11
C MET A 233 8.48 5.76 -29.11
N GLY A 234 7.27 5.40 -28.69
CA GLY A 234 6.85 4.03 -28.47
C GLY A 234 6.21 3.38 -29.69
N ARG A 235 5.20 4.00 -30.29
CA ARG A 235 4.52 3.51 -31.49
C ARG A 235 4.37 4.64 -32.50
N ILE A 236 4.84 4.42 -33.72
CA ILE A 236 5.05 5.48 -34.71
C ILE A 236 4.25 5.16 -35.98
N ARG A 237 3.56 6.16 -36.53
CA ARG A 237 3.04 6.11 -37.91
C ARG A 237 3.46 7.36 -38.66
N VAL A 238 3.79 7.21 -39.94
CA VAL A 238 4.22 8.31 -40.81
C VAL A 238 3.34 8.40 -42.06
N SER A 239 2.96 9.61 -42.43
CA SER A 239 2.08 9.89 -43.57
C SER A 239 2.55 11.14 -44.33
N LEU A 240 2.27 11.22 -45.64
CA LEU A 240 2.52 12.41 -46.46
C LEU A 240 1.21 13.02 -46.95
N SER A 241 1.24 14.29 -47.32
CA SER A 241 0.16 14.96 -48.04
C SER A 241 0.72 15.89 -49.11
N GLY A 242 0.08 15.93 -50.28
CA GLY A 242 0.29 16.98 -51.28
C GLY A 242 -0.48 18.27 -50.95
N ARG A 243 -1.44 18.22 -50.01
CA ARG A 243 -2.36 19.30 -49.69
C ARG A 243 -1.84 20.20 -48.58
N LEU A 244 -1.76 21.50 -48.85
CA LEU A 244 -1.39 22.49 -47.83
C LEU A 244 -2.48 22.67 -46.76
N ASP A 245 -3.74 22.35 -47.05
CA ASP A 245 -4.87 22.45 -46.11
C ASP A 245 -5.10 21.20 -45.25
N ALA A 246 -4.23 20.18 -45.33
CA ALA A 246 -4.39 18.95 -44.55
C ALA A 246 -4.46 19.22 -43.02
N PRO A 247 -5.46 18.67 -42.29
CA PRO A 247 -5.65 18.95 -40.88
C PRO A 247 -4.56 18.33 -40.00
N VAL A 248 -4.30 18.95 -38.84
CA VAL A 248 -3.41 18.40 -37.80
C VAL A 248 -4.24 17.48 -36.91
N GLU A 249 -4.39 16.23 -37.33
CA GLU A 249 -5.23 15.23 -36.67
C GLU A 249 -4.53 13.86 -36.59
N ILE A 250 -5.01 13.05 -35.66
CA ILE A 250 -4.63 11.65 -35.48
C ILE A 250 -5.56 10.78 -36.31
N GLY A 251 -5.05 9.67 -36.83
CA GLY A 251 -5.85 8.71 -37.58
C GLY A 251 -5.69 8.89 -39.08
N THR A 252 -6.16 7.90 -39.83
CA THR A 252 -6.09 7.92 -41.27
C THR A 252 -7.51 7.75 -41.79
N ASN A 253 -7.98 8.69 -42.62
CA ASN A 253 -9.07 8.38 -43.54
C ASN A 253 -8.56 7.53 -44.72
N ASP A 254 -7.24 7.32 -44.82
CA ASP A 254 -6.58 6.44 -45.78
C ASP A 254 -6.12 5.13 -45.12
N VAL A 255 -6.39 4.01 -45.78
CA VAL A 255 -6.03 2.69 -45.31
C VAL A 255 -4.55 2.43 -45.69
N SER A 256 -3.71 1.85 -44.83
CA SER A 256 -2.32 1.48 -45.23
C SER A 256 -2.33 0.49 -46.40
N SER A 257 -1.29 0.40 -47.24
CA SER A 257 -1.31 -0.54 -48.39
C SER A 257 -1.56 -1.99 -47.96
N GLN A 258 -0.99 -2.42 -46.83
CA GLN A 258 -1.19 -3.75 -46.26
C GLN A 258 -2.65 -3.99 -45.85
N LEU A 259 -3.28 -2.98 -45.23
CA LEU A 259 -4.68 -3.06 -44.85
C LEU A 259 -5.61 -2.90 -46.05
N ARG A 260 -5.21 -2.17 -47.10
CA ARG A 260 -5.93 -2.12 -48.38
C ARG A 260 -5.91 -3.47 -49.07
N MET A 261 -4.76 -4.13 -49.11
CA MET A 261 -4.65 -5.50 -49.61
C MET A 261 -5.52 -6.46 -48.79
N ALA A 262 -5.51 -6.31 -47.46
CA ALA A 262 -6.36 -7.10 -46.58
C ALA A 262 -7.86 -6.82 -46.79
N LEU A 263 -8.27 -5.56 -47.00
CA LEU A 263 -9.65 -5.16 -47.30
C LEU A 263 -10.10 -5.64 -48.68
N ALA A 264 -9.24 -5.53 -49.69
CA ALA A 264 -9.50 -6.02 -51.05
C ALA A 264 -9.68 -7.55 -51.06
N GLU A 265 -8.77 -8.28 -50.42
CA GLU A 265 -8.87 -9.74 -50.27
C GLU A 265 -10.09 -10.14 -49.42
N ALA A 266 -10.36 -9.42 -48.33
CA ALA A 266 -11.55 -9.68 -47.52
C ALA A 266 -12.84 -9.46 -48.31
N LYS A 267 -12.88 -8.42 -49.17
CA LYS A 267 -14.03 -8.12 -50.03
C LYS A 267 -14.24 -9.18 -51.11
N GLU A 268 -13.15 -9.66 -51.71
CA GLU A 268 -13.17 -10.68 -52.77
C GLU A 268 -13.51 -12.08 -52.23
N LYS A 269 -12.79 -12.54 -51.21
CA LYS A 269 -12.87 -13.94 -50.73
C LYS A 269 -13.95 -14.18 -49.69
N ARG A 270 -14.34 -13.14 -48.94
CA ARG A 270 -15.36 -13.21 -47.87
C ARG A 270 -15.16 -14.40 -46.92
N ASP A 271 -13.91 -14.72 -46.59
CA ASP A 271 -13.54 -15.82 -45.69
C ASP A 271 -13.14 -15.29 -44.30
N PRO A 272 -14.00 -15.42 -43.27
CA PRO A 272 -13.70 -14.97 -41.90
C PRO A 272 -12.51 -15.67 -41.24
N SER A 273 -12.10 -16.83 -41.77
CA SER A 273 -10.95 -17.57 -41.23
C SER A 273 -9.61 -17.00 -41.70
N SER A 274 -9.61 -16.28 -42.83
CA SER A 274 -8.42 -15.73 -43.47
C SER A 274 -7.74 -14.65 -42.62
N LYS A 275 -6.41 -14.54 -42.73
CA LYS A 275 -5.63 -13.50 -42.06
C LYS A 275 -6.06 -12.10 -42.52
N ALA A 276 -6.31 -11.94 -43.81
CA ALA A 276 -6.76 -10.69 -44.42
C ALA A 276 -8.10 -10.23 -43.84
N TRP A 277 -9.10 -11.11 -43.77
CA TRP A 277 -10.40 -10.78 -43.16
C TRP A 277 -10.24 -10.40 -41.69
N LYS A 278 -9.49 -11.17 -40.89
CA LYS A 278 -9.28 -10.86 -39.47
C LYS A 278 -8.60 -9.50 -39.27
N THR A 279 -7.61 -9.18 -40.10
CA THR A 279 -6.92 -7.90 -40.06
C THR A 279 -7.86 -6.74 -40.43
N ALA A 280 -8.66 -6.90 -41.49
CA ALA A 280 -9.62 -5.89 -41.93
C ALA A 280 -10.76 -5.69 -40.92
N PHE A 281 -11.29 -6.78 -40.37
CA PHE A 281 -12.34 -6.78 -39.36
C PHE A 281 -11.89 -6.12 -38.06
N GLN A 282 -10.69 -6.46 -37.57
CA GLN A 282 -10.13 -5.84 -36.36
C GLN A 282 -9.93 -4.34 -36.54
N TRP A 283 -9.45 -3.89 -37.70
CA TRP A 283 -9.36 -2.47 -37.99
C TRP A 283 -10.73 -1.81 -38.03
N TYR A 284 -11.70 -2.41 -38.73
CA TYR A 284 -13.06 -1.88 -38.81
C TYR A 284 -13.71 -1.76 -37.43
N ALA A 285 -13.50 -2.74 -36.55
CA ALA A 285 -13.94 -2.72 -35.15
C ALA A 285 -13.51 -1.44 -34.45
N THR A 286 -12.27 -0.98 -34.68
CA THR A 286 -11.76 0.26 -34.08
C THR A 286 -12.44 1.52 -34.60
N THR A 287 -13.15 1.45 -35.72
CA THR A 287 -13.89 2.60 -36.27
C THR A 287 -15.33 2.66 -35.75
N VAL A 288 -15.84 1.57 -35.14
CA VAL A 288 -17.22 1.47 -34.65
C VAL A 288 -17.33 1.98 -33.20
N PRO A 289 -18.06 3.08 -32.91
CA PRO A 289 -18.13 3.66 -31.57
C PRO A 289 -18.65 2.70 -30.50
N ALA A 290 -19.62 1.85 -30.83
CA ALA A 290 -20.19 0.88 -29.90
C ALA A 290 -19.16 -0.20 -29.48
N TRP A 291 -18.29 -0.63 -30.41
CA TRP A 291 -17.18 -1.53 -30.08
C TRP A 291 -16.17 -0.84 -29.16
N GLN A 292 -15.77 0.40 -29.47
CA GLN A 292 -14.83 1.18 -28.67
C GLN A 292 -15.29 1.32 -27.21
N VAL A 293 -16.58 1.57 -26.98
CA VAL A 293 -17.14 1.67 -25.61
C VAL A 293 -17.02 0.35 -24.85
N LYS A 294 -17.41 -0.77 -25.46
CA LYS A 294 -17.31 -2.10 -24.84
C LYS A 294 -15.86 -2.48 -24.56
N LYS A 295 -14.99 -2.24 -25.55
CA LYS A 295 -13.56 -2.51 -25.45
C LYS A 295 -12.91 -1.70 -24.33
N LYS A 296 -13.25 -0.41 -24.24
CA LYS A 296 -12.79 0.48 -23.17
C LYS A 296 -13.23 0.01 -21.79
N LEU A 297 -14.49 -0.41 -21.63
CA LEU A 297 -14.98 -0.91 -20.35
C LEU A 297 -14.23 -2.17 -19.87
N LEU A 298 -13.96 -3.10 -20.79
CA LEU A 298 -13.17 -4.30 -20.52
C LEU A 298 -11.73 -3.94 -20.13
N ASP A 299 -11.10 -3.06 -20.90
CA ASP A 299 -9.71 -2.67 -20.65
C ASP A 299 -9.57 -1.84 -19.36
N ASP A 300 -10.53 -0.96 -19.05
CA ASP A 300 -10.62 -0.22 -17.78
C ASP A 300 -10.74 -1.17 -16.59
N LEU A 301 -11.54 -2.25 -16.71
CA LEU A 301 -11.67 -3.23 -15.64
C LEU A 301 -10.36 -4.04 -15.47
N ARG A 302 -9.77 -4.54 -16.56
CA ARG A 302 -8.47 -5.24 -16.52
C ARG A 302 -7.37 -4.39 -15.88
N ASN A 303 -7.35 -3.09 -16.20
CA ASN A 303 -6.35 -2.15 -15.66
C ASN A 303 -6.51 -1.89 -14.16
N LYS A 304 -7.67 -2.18 -13.55
CA LYS A 304 -7.86 -2.09 -12.10
C LYS A 304 -7.19 -3.24 -11.32
N GLY A 305 -6.63 -4.25 -11.99
CA GLY A 305 -5.93 -5.36 -11.35
C GLY A 305 -6.89 -6.37 -10.72
N SER A 306 -6.48 -7.03 -9.62
CA SER A 306 -7.24 -8.15 -9.02
C SER A 306 -8.55 -7.78 -8.32
N GLY A 307 -8.91 -6.50 -8.25
CA GLY A 307 -10.05 -6.00 -7.47
C GLY A 307 -9.85 -6.07 -5.94
N ALA A 308 -8.77 -6.68 -5.46
CA ALA A 308 -8.44 -6.73 -4.04
C ALA A 308 -8.03 -5.33 -3.52
N LYS A 309 -8.54 -4.97 -2.35
CA LYS A 309 -8.15 -3.75 -1.65
C LYS A 309 -7.03 -4.08 -0.69
N LEU A 310 -5.80 -3.83 -1.13
CA LEU A 310 -4.63 -3.96 -0.28
C LEU A 310 -4.40 -2.67 0.50
N THR A 311 -3.81 -2.80 1.69
CA THR A 311 -3.40 -1.67 2.52
C THR A 311 -1.91 -1.51 2.42
N LYS A 312 -1.48 -0.38 1.86
CA LYS A 312 -0.09 0.01 1.88
C LYS A 312 0.35 0.28 3.31
N VAL A 313 1.33 -0.47 3.78
CA VAL A 313 1.91 -0.32 5.11
C VAL A 313 3.41 -0.07 5.02
N MET A 314 3.91 0.66 6.02
CA MET A 314 5.34 0.83 6.21
C MET A 314 5.85 -0.29 7.10
N VAL A 315 6.83 -1.06 6.60
CA VAL A 315 7.48 -2.12 7.35
C VAL A 315 8.95 -1.80 7.53
N THR A 316 9.52 -2.24 8.65
CA THR A 316 10.97 -2.38 8.75
C THR A 316 11.31 -3.70 8.07
N SER A 317 12.17 -3.65 7.06
CA SER A 317 12.44 -4.79 6.19
C SER A 317 13.94 -5.04 6.05
N GLU A 318 14.26 -6.28 5.73
CA GLU A 318 15.53 -6.68 5.15
C GLU A 318 15.21 -7.33 3.79
N GLY A 319 15.94 -6.95 2.74
CA GLY A 319 15.79 -7.48 1.38
C GLY A 319 14.85 -6.68 0.47
N LEU A 320 13.92 -5.90 1.02
CA LEU A 320 12.97 -5.11 0.22
C LEU A 320 13.53 -3.75 -0.20
N PRO A 321 13.03 -3.13 -1.29
CA PRO A 321 13.40 -1.77 -1.67
C PRO A 321 13.02 -0.76 -0.58
N HIS A 322 13.90 0.20 -0.29
CA HIS A 322 13.58 1.24 0.68
C HIS A 322 12.52 2.19 0.13
N MET A 323 11.72 2.75 1.02
CA MET A 323 10.85 3.88 0.74
C MET A 323 11.70 5.13 0.53
N LYS A 324 11.36 5.91 -0.50
CA LYS A 324 12.01 7.20 -0.76
C LYS A 324 11.80 8.15 0.42
N HIS A 325 12.88 8.65 1.01
CA HIS A 325 12.86 9.60 2.11
C HIS A 325 13.11 11.02 1.59
N HIS A 326 12.62 12.05 2.30
CA HIS A 326 12.80 13.46 1.93
C HIS A 326 14.27 13.94 2.01
N ALA A 327 15.15 13.10 2.57
CA ALA A 327 16.59 13.34 2.68
C ALA A 327 17.38 12.70 1.53
N ASP A 328 16.73 11.93 0.66
CA ASP A 328 17.39 11.23 -0.44
C ASP A 328 18.01 12.23 -1.42
N GLY A 329 19.21 11.92 -1.90
CA GLY A 329 19.97 12.79 -2.81
C GLY A 329 20.73 13.93 -2.12
N ARG A 330 20.67 14.06 -0.79
CA ARG A 330 21.46 15.04 -0.01
C ARG A 330 22.86 14.54 0.36
N GLY A 331 23.39 13.54 -0.34
CA GLY A 331 24.73 12.99 -0.12
C GLY A 331 24.85 11.95 1.01
N PHE A 332 23.74 11.58 1.67
CA PHE A 332 23.72 10.53 2.70
C PHE A 332 23.19 9.22 2.13
N PRO A 333 23.89 8.08 2.31
CA PRO A 333 23.38 6.79 1.90
C PRO A 333 22.23 6.35 2.81
N HIS A 334 21.25 5.63 2.26
CA HIS A 334 20.10 5.12 3.02
C HIS A 334 20.48 4.15 4.15
N PHE A 335 21.59 3.44 3.96
CA PHE A 335 22.22 2.60 4.96
C PHE A 335 23.71 2.59 4.69
N TYR A 336 24.51 2.36 5.73
CA TYR A 336 25.95 2.22 5.60
C TYR A 336 26.29 0.74 5.40
N PRO A 337 26.95 0.35 4.28
CA PRO A 337 27.29 -1.05 4.02
C PRO A 337 28.20 -1.64 5.10
N GLN A 338 29.03 -0.80 5.70
CA GLN A 338 29.97 -1.16 6.76
C GLN A 338 29.64 -0.40 8.03
N THR A 339 29.85 -1.07 9.16
CA THR A 339 29.79 -0.48 10.49
C THR A 339 31.20 -0.53 11.06
N HIS A 340 31.68 0.58 11.61
CA HIS A 340 33.02 0.67 12.19
C HIS A 340 32.94 0.82 13.70
N LEU A 341 33.94 0.29 14.39
CA LEU A 341 34.24 0.74 15.75
C LEU A 341 34.76 2.19 15.70
N LEU A 342 34.27 3.03 16.61
CA LEU A 342 34.67 4.44 16.68
C LEU A 342 35.50 4.66 17.93
N ALA A 343 36.72 5.17 17.78
CA ALA A 343 37.57 5.49 18.91
C ALA A 343 36.90 6.59 19.76
N ARG A 344 36.49 6.24 20.99
CA ARG A 344 35.74 7.13 21.91
C ARG A 344 34.46 7.71 21.30
N GLY A 345 33.87 7.05 20.29
CA GLY A 345 32.65 7.52 19.62
C GLY A 345 32.85 8.62 18.57
N ASP A 346 34.09 9.00 18.23
CA ASP A 346 34.37 10.00 17.19
C ASP A 346 34.13 9.43 15.79
N VAL A 347 33.21 10.04 15.04
CA VAL A 347 32.82 9.62 13.69
C VAL A 347 33.94 9.73 12.65
N GLN A 348 34.98 10.53 12.92
CA GLN A 348 36.15 10.67 12.07
C GLN A 348 37.23 9.64 12.38
N GLN A 349 37.19 9.01 13.56
CA GLN A 349 38.18 8.02 14.01
C GLN A 349 37.61 6.61 13.88
N LYS A 350 37.35 6.22 12.63
CA LYS A 350 36.91 4.86 12.28
C LYS A 350 38.06 3.88 12.45
N GLN A 351 37.80 2.78 13.16
CA GLN A 351 38.70 1.66 13.32
C GLN A 351 38.19 0.47 12.48
N GLU A 352 38.36 -0.75 12.97
CA GLU A 352 37.95 -1.96 12.29
C GLU A 352 36.46 -2.00 11.95
N VAL A 353 36.14 -2.70 10.86
CA VAL A 353 34.76 -3.00 10.49
C VAL A 353 34.24 -4.07 11.44
N VAL A 354 33.16 -3.75 12.15
CA VAL A 354 32.50 -4.68 13.06
C VAL A 354 31.44 -5.50 12.32
N THR A 355 31.49 -6.81 12.51
CA THR A 355 30.51 -7.76 12.00
C THR A 355 29.39 -8.00 13.01
N ALA A 356 28.32 -8.67 12.56
CA ALA A 356 27.36 -9.24 13.50
C ALA A 356 28.08 -10.28 14.37
N GLY A 357 27.60 -10.40 15.61
CA GLY A 357 28.11 -11.34 16.59
C GLY A 357 27.17 -11.40 17.79
N PHE A 358 27.23 -12.48 18.55
CA PHE A 358 26.23 -12.83 19.55
C PHE A 358 26.78 -12.72 20.98
N LEU A 359 25.91 -12.87 21.99
CA LEU A 359 26.38 -12.86 23.39
C LEU A 359 26.99 -14.22 23.72
N GLN A 360 28.32 -14.25 23.90
CA GLN A 360 29.06 -15.47 24.23
C GLN A 360 28.57 -16.16 25.51
N ALA A 361 28.05 -15.40 26.48
CA ALA A 361 27.48 -15.97 27.71
C ALA A 361 26.21 -16.81 27.48
N LEU A 362 25.56 -16.66 26.32
CA LEU A 362 24.34 -17.36 25.90
C LEU A 362 24.59 -18.23 24.66
N THR A 363 25.85 -18.44 24.28
CA THR A 363 26.24 -19.26 23.13
C THR A 363 27.21 -20.34 23.61
N PRO A 364 26.95 -21.64 23.36
CA PRO A 364 27.88 -22.70 23.71
C PRO A 364 29.25 -22.49 23.07
N GLN A 365 30.32 -22.77 23.81
CA GLN A 365 31.71 -22.52 23.35
C GLN A 365 32.11 -23.35 22.10
N ASN A 366 31.40 -24.44 21.83
CA ASN A 366 31.64 -25.37 20.73
C ASN A 366 30.82 -25.07 19.47
N VAL A 367 30.01 -24.01 19.47
CA VAL A 367 29.18 -23.62 18.31
C VAL A 367 29.88 -22.48 17.59
N GLU A 368 30.18 -22.68 16.31
CA GLU A 368 30.64 -21.57 15.47
C GLU A 368 29.47 -20.64 15.16
N GLU A 369 29.61 -19.34 15.44
CA GLU A 369 28.59 -18.32 15.16
C GLU A 369 28.15 -18.30 13.68
N ALA A 370 28.94 -18.90 12.80
CA ALA A 370 28.69 -19.07 11.38
C ALA A 370 27.35 -19.78 11.08
N GLU A 371 26.86 -20.67 11.94
CA GLU A 371 25.60 -21.41 11.70
C GLU A 371 24.36 -20.51 11.66
N TRP A 372 24.29 -19.46 12.48
CA TRP A 372 23.21 -18.48 12.38
C TRP A 372 23.46 -17.46 11.27
N ILE A 373 24.73 -17.12 11.03
CA ILE A 373 25.14 -16.14 10.02
C ILE A 373 24.99 -16.72 8.60
N SER A 374 24.94 -18.05 8.44
CA SER A 374 24.79 -18.73 7.15
C SER A 374 23.38 -18.67 6.54
N LEU A 375 22.46 -17.86 7.10
CA LEU A 375 21.22 -17.54 6.39
C LEU A 375 21.57 -17.02 4.99
N GLN A 376 21.20 -17.79 3.98
CA GLN A 376 21.42 -17.42 2.59
C GLN A 376 20.72 -16.09 2.34
N VAL A 377 21.52 -15.04 2.17
CA VAL A 377 21.03 -13.75 1.70
C VAL A 377 20.48 -13.99 0.29
N PRO A 378 19.17 -13.83 0.04
CA PRO A 378 18.60 -14.10 -1.28
C PRO A 378 19.33 -13.29 -2.35
N GLU A 379 19.57 -13.89 -3.51
CA GLU A 379 20.25 -13.23 -4.61
C GLU A 379 19.52 -11.93 -5.00
N GLY A 380 20.27 -10.83 -5.16
CA GLY A 380 19.70 -9.49 -5.43
C GLY A 380 19.21 -8.72 -4.19
N SER A 381 19.36 -9.28 -2.98
CA SER A 381 19.02 -8.57 -1.74
C SER A 381 19.87 -7.32 -1.53
N ARG A 382 19.21 -6.23 -1.13
CA ARG A 382 19.87 -4.93 -0.89
C ARG A 382 20.45 -4.75 0.51
N THR A 383 20.10 -5.60 1.47
CA THR A 383 20.51 -5.51 2.88
C THR A 383 21.10 -6.83 3.38
N SER A 384 21.66 -6.81 4.58
CA SER A 384 22.52 -7.87 5.12
C SER A 384 21.84 -9.01 5.89
N PHE A 385 20.52 -8.96 6.14
CA PHE A 385 19.78 -9.97 6.91
C PHE A 385 20.28 -10.18 8.36
N ARG A 386 21.04 -9.22 8.89
CA ARG A 386 21.64 -9.32 10.23
C ARG A 386 20.59 -9.32 11.33
N ARG A 387 19.44 -8.64 11.16
CA ARG A 387 18.37 -8.62 12.17
C ARG A 387 17.59 -9.92 12.17
N ALA A 388 17.29 -10.48 10.99
CA ALA A 388 16.72 -11.81 10.86
C ALA A 388 17.64 -12.86 11.52
N THR A 389 18.94 -12.77 11.28
CA THR A 389 19.96 -13.61 11.93
C THR A 389 19.91 -13.50 13.45
N LEU A 390 19.88 -12.27 14.00
CA LEU A 390 19.76 -12.05 15.44
C LEU A 390 18.43 -12.60 15.99
N ALA A 391 17.33 -12.42 15.28
CA ALA A 391 16.04 -12.96 15.68
C ALA A 391 16.08 -14.49 15.78
N ASN A 392 16.68 -15.17 14.79
CA ASN A 392 16.85 -16.62 14.82
C ASN A 392 17.68 -17.07 16.01
N TRP A 393 18.84 -16.45 16.28
CA TRP A 393 19.64 -16.75 17.46
C TRP A 393 18.89 -16.49 18.77
N MET A 394 18.09 -15.42 18.83
CA MET A 394 17.27 -15.12 20.02
C MET A 394 16.18 -16.16 20.28
N THR A 395 15.65 -16.79 19.23
CA THR A 395 14.57 -17.78 19.34
C THR A 395 15.05 -19.23 19.31
N ASP A 396 16.33 -19.46 19.03
CA ASP A 396 16.96 -20.77 19.06
C ASP A 396 17.11 -21.26 20.50
N SER A 397 16.31 -22.25 20.88
CA SER A 397 16.28 -22.82 22.22
C SER A 397 17.38 -23.84 22.50
N GLU A 398 18.07 -24.32 21.47
CA GLU A 398 19.08 -25.38 21.62
C GLU A 398 20.49 -24.78 21.69
N LEU A 399 20.82 -23.93 20.72
CA LEU A 399 22.18 -23.39 20.56
C LEU A 399 22.24 -21.90 20.88
N GLY A 400 21.11 -21.19 20.90
CA GLY A 400 21.04 -19.74 21.06
C GLY A 400 20.47 -19.26 22.39
N ALA A 401 19.95 -18.03 22.40
CA ALA A 401 19.40 -17.39 23.59
C ALA A 401 17.93 -17.78 23.92
N GLY A 402 17.33 -18.68 23.14
CA GLY A 402 15.91 -19.03 23.20
C GLY A 402 15.46 -19.49 24.59
N ALA A 403 16.27 -20.26 25.32
CA ALA A 403 15.93 -20.68 26.67
C ALA A 403 15.71 -19.48 27.63
N LEU A 404 16.58 -18.47 27.57
CA LEU A 404 16.41 -17.25 28.38
C LEU A 404 15.23 -16.42 27.89
N VAL A 405 15.05 -16.29 26.57
CA VAL A 405 13.92 -15.56 25.99
C VAL A 405 12.58 -16.18 26.41
N ALA A 406 12.48 -17.51 26.42
CA ALA A 406 11.30 -18.23 26.89
C ALA A 406 11.01 -17.93 28.36
N ARG A 407 12.00 -18.02 29.25
CA ARG A 407 11.86 -17.68 30.68
C ARG A 407 11.37 -16.24 30.88
N VAL A 408 11.96 -15.28 30.16
CA VAL A 408 11.59 -13.86 30.25
C VAL A 408 10.15 -13.64 29.78
N ILE A 409 9.76 -14.22 28.64
CA ILE A 409 8.40 -14.07 28.11
C ILE A 409 7.36 -14.72 29.01
N VAL A 410 7.61 -15.94 29.48
CA VAL A 410 6.74 -16.63 30.44
C VAL A 410 6.57 -15.80 31.71
N ASN A 411 7.67 -15.28 32.26
CA ASN A 411 7.61 -14.45 33.45
C ASN A 411 6.81 -13.16 33.24
N ARG A 412 6.92 -12.52 32.07
CA ARG A 412 6.13 -11.33 31.72
C ARG A 412 4.64 -11.65 31.58
N VAL A 413 4.29 -12.73 30.90
CA VAL A 413 2.89 -13.17 30.79
C VAL A 413 2.32 -13.51 32.16
N TRP A 414 3.10 -14.20 33.00
CA TRP A 414 2.76 -14.48 34.38
C TRP A 414 2.54 -13.19 35.18
N GLN A 415 3.47 -12.25 35.12
CA GLN A 415 3.37 -10.95 35.76
C GLN A 415 2.11 -10.18 35.32
N HIS A 416 1.75 -10.24 34.04
CA HIS A 416 0.51 -9.62 33.53
C HIS A 416 -0.77 -10.27 34.07
N HIS A 417 -0.71 -11.52 34.53
CA HIS A 417 -1.85 -12.22 35.13
C HIS A 417 -1.88 -12.10 36.66
N PHE A 418 -0.73 -12.14 37.32
CA PHE A 418 -0.62 -12.16 38.79
C PHE A 418 -0.16 -10.82 39.40
N GLY A 419 0.24 -9.85 38.59
CA GLY A 419 0.76 -8.54 39.03
C GLY A 419 2.25 -8.56 39.44
N ARG A 420 2.79 -9.73 39.79
CA ARG A 420 4.19 -9.98 40.11
C ARG A 420 4.68 -11.17 39.29
N GLY A 421 5.88 -11.07 38.71
CA GLY A 421 6.51 -12.19 38.02
C GLY A 421 6.94 -13.30 38.99
N ILE A 422 7.19 -14.49 38.46
CA ILE A 422 7.90 -15.56 39.20
C ILE A 422 9.31 -15.04 39.59
N VAL A 423 9.97 -14.36 38.65
CA VAL A 423 11.10 -13.47 38.91
C VAL A 423 10.54 -12.06 39.05
N ALA A 424 10.67 -11.46 40.24
CA ALA A 424 10.03 -10.18 40.54
C ALA A 424 10.73 -8.98 39.89
N THR A 425 11.96 -9.14 39.38
CA THR A 425 12.70 -8.19 38.55
C THR A 425 12.58 -8.53 37.05
N PRO A 426 11.50 -8.15 36.34
CA PRO A 426 11.22 -8.64 34.98
C PRO A 426 12.23 -8.19 33.90
N ASN A 427 13.11 -7.24 34.22
CA ASN A 427 14.17 -6.76 33.33
C ASN A 427 15.58 -7.26 33.74
N ASP A 428 15.72 -7.96 34.86
CA ASP A 428 17.00 -8.47 35.34
C ASP A 428 16.83 -9.90 35.86
N PHE A 429 17.30 -10.86 35.05
CA PHE A 429 17.37 -12.29 35.36
C PHE A 429 18.81 -12.70 35.75
N GLY A 430 19.71 -11.73 35.90
CA GLY A 430 21.09 -11.95 36.29
C GLY A 430 21.25 -12.00 37.81
N VAL A 431 22.51 -11.98 38.26
CA VAL A 431 22.90 -12.08 39.68
C VAL A 431 22.38 -10.91 40.52
N SER A 432 22.17 -9.74 39.90
CA SER A 432 21.62 -8.55 40.56
C SER A 432 20.09 -8.54 40.64
N GLY A 433 19.42 -9.46 39.94
CA GLY A 433 17.97 -9.63 39.97
C GLY A 433 17.50 -10.57 41.08
N ASP A 434 16.18 -10.64 41.27
CA ASP A 434 15.57 -11.55 42.23
C ASP A 434 15.62 -13.01 41.72
N ALA A 435 15.82 -13.95 42.65
CA ALA A 435 15.67 -15.37 42.35
C ALA A 435 14.19 -15.70 42.03
N PRO A 436 13.92 -16.68 41.16
CA PRO A 436 12.56 -17.13 40.89
C PRO A 436 11.92 -17.71 42.17
N SER A 437 10.72 -17.26 42.50
CA SER A 437 9.96 -17.81 43.64
C SER A 437 9.60 -19.30 43.44
N HIS A 438 9.40 -19.71 42.18
CA HIS A 438 9.05 -21.08 41.78
C HIS A 438 9.91 -21.49 40.58
N PRO A 439 11.19 -21.89 40.79
CA PRO A 439 12.12 -22.18 39.70
C PRO A 439 11.62 -23.30 38.79
N ASP A 440 11.14 -24.41 39.37
CA ASP A 440 10.67 -25.57 38.59
C ASP A 440 9.44 -25.23 37.74
N LEU A 441 8.55 -24.37 38.26
CA LEU A 441 7.38 -23.91 37.52
C LEU A 441 7.78 -23.02 36.33
N LEU A 442 8.72 -22.09 36.55
CA LEU A 442 9.22 -21.23 35.48
C LEU A 442 9.86 -22.06 34.37
N GLU A 443 10.68 -23.05 34.75
CA GLU A 443 11.35 -23.93 33.79
C GLU A 443 10.35 -24.80 33.04
N TRP A 444 9.36 -25.37 33.75
CA TRP A 444 8.30 -26.16 33.12
C TRP A 444 7.48 -25.34 32.13
N LEU A 445 7.07 -24.11 32.50
CA LEU A 445 6.31 -23.22 31.61
C LEU A 445 7.14 -22.75 30.41
N ALA A 446 8.44 -22.47 30.60
CA ALA A 446 9.33 -22.08 29.52
C ALA A 446 9.50 -23.22 28.51
N ASN A 447 9.70 -24.45 28.99
CA ASN A 447 9.80 -25.63 28.14
C ASN A 447 8.48 -25.94 27.42
N ASP A 448 7.32 -25.86 28.09
CA ASP A 448 6.01 -26.01 27.42
C ASP A 448 5.82 -24.95 26.33
N PHE A 449 6.22 -23.71 26.59
CA PHE A 449 6.07 -22.62 25.65
C PHE A 449 6.90 -22.84 24.37
N VAL A 450 8.15 -23.28 24.52
CA VAL A 450 9.03 -23.62 23.38
C VAL A 450 8.50 -24.84 22.63
N SER A 451 8.19 -25.95 23.33
CA SER A 451 7.77 -27.20 22.71
C SER A 451 6.45 -27.11 21.94
N HIS A 452 5.61 -26.12 22.26
CA HIS A 452 4.35 -25.84 21.56
C HIS A 452 4.43 -24.66 20.59
N GLY A 453 5.63 -24.35 20.09
CA GLY A 453 5.83 -23.40 19.00
C GLY A 453 5.57 -21.94 19.39
N TRP A 454 5.93 -21.55 20.62
CA TRP A 454 5.92 -20.16 21.07
C TRP A 454 4.53 -19.48 21.02
N GLN A 455 3.46 -20.25 21.20
CA GLN A 455 2.09 -19.75 21.10
C GLN A 455 1.60 -19.06 22.38
N LEU A 456 1.63 -17.71 22.40
CA LEU A 456 1.20 -16.93 23.56
C LEU A 456 -0.25 -17.23 23.98
N LYS A 457 -1.18 -17.45 23.04
CA LYS A 457 -2.59 -17.78 23.36
C LYS A 457 -2.71 -19.05 24.19
N ARG A 458 -1.92 -20.08 23.87
CA ARG A 458 -1.86 -21.33 24.65
C ARG A 458 -1.35 -21.04 26.06
N LEU A 459 -0.25 -20.30 26.19
CA LEU A 459 0.32 -19.96 27.50
C LEU A 459 -0.67 -19.19 28.37
N HIS A 460 -1.37 -18.18 27.81
CA HIS A 460 -2.43 -17.48 28.52
C HIS A 460 -3.54 -18.45 28.98
N HIS A 461 -4.02 -19.32 28.08
CA HIS A 461 -5.06 -20.30 28.41
C HIS A 461 -4.62 -21.26 29.53
N LEU A 462 -3.40 -21.79 29.46
CA LEU A 462 -2.83 -22.67 30.47
C LEU A 462 -2.78 -22.00 31.85
N ILE A 463 -2.30 -20.75 31.92
CA ILE A 463 -2.27 -19.99 33.16
C ILE A 463 -3.69 -19.72 33.68
N MET A 464 -4.59 -19.23 32.82
CA MET A 464 -5.94 -18.82 33.22
C MET A 464 -6.85 -19.99 33.63
N THR A 465 -6.54 -21.20 33.18
CA THR A 465 -7.27 -22.43 33.55
C THR A 465 -6.64 -23.18 34.72
N SER A 466 -5.48 -22.74 35.21
CA SER A 466 -4.84 -23.32 36.39
C SER A 466 -5.70 -23.20 37.65
N SER A 467 -5.47 -24.07 38.64
CA SER A 467 -6.10 -23.94 39.96
C SER A 467 -5.66 -22.66 40.66
N VAL A 468 -4.39 -22.25 40.48
CA VAL A 468 -3.78 -21.07 41.10
C VAL A 468 -4.45 -19.77 40.62
N TYR A 469 -4.67 -19.62 39.31
CA TYR A 469 -5.36 -18.43 38.76
C TYR A 469 -6.82 -18.35 39.21
N ARG A 470 -7.48 -19.49 39.45
CA ARG A 470 -8.90 -19.56 39.85
C ARG A 470 -9.12 -19.51 41.36
N GLN A 471 -8.10 -19.23 42.16
CA GLN A 471 -8.24 -19.11 43.61
C GLN A 471 -9.13 -17.94 44.02
N SER A 472 -9.70 -18.03 45.23
CA SER A 472 -10.51 -16.96 45.81
C SER A 472 -9.65 -15.81 46.33
N VAL A 473 -10.24 -14.62 46.44
CA VAL A 473 -9.65 -13.44 47.07
C VAL A 473 -9.71 -13.49 48.62
N VAL A 474 -10.50 -14.43 49.17
CA VAL A 474 -10.76 -14.52 50.61
C VAL A 474 -9.45 -14.68 51.40
N LEU A 475 -9.30 -13.84 52.43
CA LEU A 475 -8.16 -13.86 53.34
C LEU A 475 -8.29 -15.05 54.31
N ASP A 476 -7.24 -15.86 54.39
CA ASP A 476 -7.04 -16.85 55.45
C ASP A 476 -5.96 -16.32 56.38
N GLU A 477 -6.31 -16.01 57.63
CA GLU A 477 -5.40 -15.41 58.59
C GLU A 477 -4.17 -16.29 58.88
N LYS A 478 -4.33 -17.61 58.87
CA LYS A 478 -3.21 -18.54 59.13
C LYS A 478 -2.20 -18.50 58.00
N ARG A 479 -2.68 -18.52 56.76
CA ARG A 479 -1.82 -18.42 55.57
C ARG A 479 -1.19 -17.04 55.44
N ALA A 480 -1.94 -15.98 55.76
CA ALA A 480 -1.43 -14.61 55.75
C ALA A 480 -0.31 -14.37 56.78
N THR A 481 -0.32 -15.11 57.89
CA THR A 481 0.77 -15.04 58.88
C THR A 481 2.05 -15.68 58.35
N LEU A 482 1.93 -16.74 57.54
CA LEU A 482 3.08 -17.45 56.95
C LEU A 482 3.63 -16.77 55.69
N ASP A 483 2.74 -16.24 54.85
CA ASP A 483 3.09 -15.59 53.57
C ASP A 483 2.17 -14.40 53.33
N ARG A 484 2.49 -13.29 54.00
CA ARG A 484 1.72 -12.04 53.93
C ARG A 484 1.75 -11.42 52.53
N GLU A 485 2.84 -11.59 51.80
CA GLU A 485 3.03 -11.06 50.45
C GLU A 485 2.36 -11.92 49.37
N ASN A 486 1.82 -13.07 49.74
CA ASN A 486 1.21 -14.04 48.83
C ASN A 486 2.20 -14.51 47.75
N GLN A 487 3.48 -14.66 48.09
CA GLN A 487 4.50 -15.18 47.19
C GLN A 487 4.22 -16.62 46.77
N LEU A 488 3.61 -17.43 47.65
CA LEU A 488 3.22 -18.82 47.42
C LEU A 488 1.85 -18.95 46.75
N LEU A 489 1.21 -17.83 46.39
CA LEU A 489 0.00 -17.79 45.57
C LEU A 489 -1.13 -18.64 46.17
N TRP A 490 -1.43 -18.40 47.44
CA TRP A 490 -2.46 -19.12 48.19
C TRP A 490 -3.84 -18.42 48.15
N ARG A 491 -3.91 -17.22 47.56
CA ARG A 491 -5.13 -16.49 47.18
C ARG A 491 -4.95 -15.70 45.89
N TRP A 492 -6.06 -15.25 45.30
CA TRP A 492 -6.04 -14.22 44.27
C TRP A 492 -5.70 -12.85 44.85
N HIS A 493 -4.86 -12.09 44.15
CA HIS A 493 -4.49 -10.73 44.51
C HIS A 493 -5.32 -9.74 43.69
N PRO A 494 -6.14 -8.85 44.30
CA PRO A 494 -6.82 -7.78 43.58
C PRO A 494 -5.81 -6.86 42.90
N ARG A 495 -6.08 -6.45 41.67
CA ARG A 495 -5.15 -5.62 40.90
C ARG A 495 -5.88 -4.42 40.37
N ARG A 496 -5.33 -3.26 40.66
CA ARG A 496 -5.72 -2.02 40.01
C ARG A 496 -5.53 -2.15 38.49
N LEU A 497 -6.55 -1.77 37.75
CA LEU A 497 -6.57 -1.64 36.31
C LEU A 497 -5.58 -0.56 35.86
N GLU A 498 -5.04 -0.77 34.66
CA GLU A 498 -4.17 0.19 33.98
C GLU A 498 -5.01 1.27 33.29
N ALA A 499 -4.42 2.43 32.99
CA ALA A 499 -5.12 3.56 32.37
C ALA A 499 -5.99 3.17 31.16
N GLU A 500 -5.44 2.35 30.26
CA GLU A 500 -6.14 1.86 29.08
C GLU A 500 -7.34 0.98 29.44
N ALA A 501 -7.17 0.09 30.42
CA ALA A 501 -8.20 -0.83 30.88
C ALA A 501 -9.32 -0.10 31.62
N ILE A 502 -8.99 0.93 32.43
CA ILE A 502 -9.98 1.79 33.11
C ILE A 502 -10.88 2.48 32.07
N ARG A 503 -10.30 3.11 31.05
CA ARG A 503 -11.08 3.79 30.01
C ARG A 503 -11.89 2.78 29.19
N ASP A 504 -11.29 1.65 28.82
CA ASP A 504 -11.98 0.62 28.04
C ASP A 504 -13.14 0.01 28.84
N ALA A 505 -12.99 -0.15 30.16
CA ALA A 505 -14.05 -0.58 31.07
C ALA A 505 -15.19 0.46 31.13
N LEU A 506 -14.89 1.75 31.28
CA LEU A 506 -15.89 2.83 31.24
C LEU A 506 -16.70 2.80 29.92
N LEU A 507 -16.03 2.62 28.79
CA LEU A 507 -16.68 2.49 27.48
C LEU A 507 -17.53 1.22 27.39
N ALA A 508 -17.04 0.10 27.92
CA ALA A 508 -17.73 -1.19 27.90
C ALA A 508 -19.02 -1.13 28.73
N VAL A 509 -18.94 -0.70 30.00
CA VAL A 509 -20.11 -0.64 30.90
C VAL A 509 -21.11 0.43 30.50
N SER A 510 -20.66 1.52 29.87
CA SER A 510 -21.57 2.51 29.28
C SER A 510 -22.19 2.07 27.94
N GLY A 511 -21.78 0.92 27.39
CA GLY A 511 -22.25 0.41 26.08
C GLY A 511 -21.79 1.25 24.90
N GLN A 512 -20.74 2.06 25.09
CA GLN A 512 -20.21 2.96 24.06
C GLN A 512 -19.03 2.36 23.31
N LEU A 513 -18.44 1.25 23.77
CA LEU A 513 -17.24 0.65 23.18
C LEU A 513 -17.45 0.19 21.73
N ASP A 514 -16.67 0.77 20.81
CA ASP A 514 -16.54 0.33 19.43
C ASP A 514 -15.47 -0.78 19.32
N ASN A 515 -15.93 -2.01 19.09
CA ASN A 515 -15.09 -3.22 18.99
C ASN A 515 -14.45 -3.44 17.61
N ARG A 516 -14.61 -2.50 16.67
CA ARG A 516 -14.00 -2.61 15.34
C ARG A 516 -12.48 -2.78 15.45
N MET A 517 -11.97 -3.82 14.82
CA MET A 517 -10.53 -4.10 14.75
C MET A 517 -9.86 -3.36 13.58
N TYR A 518 -8.55 -3.17 13.70
CA TYR A 518 -7.66 -2.64 12.66
C TYR A 518 -7.92 -1.18 12.24
N GLY A 519 -7.21 -0.69 11.24
CA GLY A 519 -7.29 0.70 10.79
C GLY A 519 -6.49 1.67 11.65
N PRO A 520 -6.45 2.96 11.25
CA PRO A 520 -5.54 3.94 11.83
C PRO A 520 -5.94 4.29 13.27
N GLY A 521 -4.92 4.56 14.08
CA GLY A 521 -5.11 5.19 15.38
C GLY A 521 -5.52 6.66 15.25
N THR A 522 -6.00 7.26 16.35
CA THR A 522 -6.47 8.66 16.37
C THR A 522 -5.97 9.43 17.59
N LEU A 523 -5.80 10.74 17.42
CA LEU A 523 -5.53 11.69 18.52
C LEU A 523 -6.81 12.15 19.24
N ASN A 524 -7.99 11.79 18.73
CA ASN A 524 -9.26 12.16 19.33
C ASN A 524 -9.48 11.37 20.62
N GLN A 525 -9.39 12.04 21.77
CA GLN A 525 -9.60 11.44 23.09
C GLN A 525 -11.04 10.94 23.31
N ASN A 526 -12.01 11.54 22.61
CA ASN A 526 -13.43 11.18 22.66
C ASN A 526 -13.79 10.03 21.72
N MET A 527 -12.81 9.43 21.02
CA MET A 527 -13.07 8.23 20.25
C MET A 527 -13.61 7.12 21.15
N LYS A 528 -14.39 6.20 20.58
CA LYS A 528 -15.08 5.15 21.33
C LYS A 528 -14.43 3.78 21.20
N ARG A 529 -13.32 3.68 20.48
CA ARG A 529 -12.58 2.42 20.31
C ARG A 529 -11.71 2.14 21.54
N ARG A 530 -11.26 0.89 21.63
CA ARG A 530 -10.26 0.44 22.60
C ARG A 530 -9.05 1.38 22.61
N SER A 531 -8.52 1.66 23.80
CA SER A 531 -7.42 2.60 24.04
C SER A 531 -6.14 2.27 23.26
N VAL A 532 -5.96 1.01 22.85
CA VAL A 532 -4.88 0.56 21.96
C VAL A 532 -4.85 1.30 20.61
N TYR A 533 -5.98 1.89 20.19
CA TYR A 533 -6.08 2.71 18.96
C TYR A 533 -5.77 4.19 19.17
N PHE A 534 -5.26 4.60 20.34
CA PHE A 534 -4.73 5.94 20.48
C PHE A 534 -3.47 6.12 19.65
N PHE A 535 -3.42 7.21 18.90
CA PHE A 535 -2.20 7.64 18.24
C PHE A 535 -1.28 8.31 19.27
N ILE A 536 -0.09 7.76 19.46
CA ILE A 536 0.87 8.29 20.43
C ILE A 536 1.66 9.44 19.80
N LYS A 537 1.32 10.68 20.19
CA LYS A 537 2.12 11.87 19.88
C LYS A 537 2.88 12.28 21.13
N ARG A 538 4.20 12.06 21.15
CA ARG A 538 5.08 12.31 22.30
C ARG A 538 4.99 13.74 22.86
N SER A 539 4.67 14.73 22.02
CA SER A 539 4.50 16.13 22.43
C SER A 539 3.08 16.49 22.88
N LYS A 540 2.14 15.54 22.87
CA LYS A 540 0.73 15.74 23.21
C LYS A 540 0.17 14.49 23.88
N LEU A 541 0.49 14.34 25.16
CA LEU A 541 0.03 13.23 25.99
C LEU A 541 -1.48 13.36 26.30
N ILE A 542 -2.12 12.24 26.64
CA ILE A 542 -3.55 12.18 26.96
C ILE A 542 -3.72 12.37 28.47
N PRO A 543 -4.33 13.46 28.96
CA PRO A 543 -4.35 13.77 30.39
C PRO A 543 -4.96 12.68 31.27
N MET A 544 -6.09 12.09 30.85
CA MET A 544 -6.69 10.97 31.58
C MET A 544 -5.73 9.78 31.68
N MET A 545 -5.01 9.45 30.60
CA MET A 545 -4.07 8.33 30.63
C MET A 545 -2.93 8.61 31.61
N MET A 546 -2.34 9.81 31.53
CA MET A 546 -1.25 10.23 32.41
C MET A 546 -1.66 10.19 33.89
N LEU A 547 -2.90 10.59 34.20
CA LEU A 547 -3.44 10.57 35.55
C LEU A 547 -3.48 9.16 36.15
N PHE A 548 -3.65 8.11 35.33
CA PHE A 548 -3.66 6.70 35.74
C PHE A 548 -2.36 5.97 35.39
N ASP A 549 -1.22 6.67 35.44
CA ASP A 549 0.13 6.10 35.34
C ASP A 549 0.44 5.46 33.97
N TRP A 550 -0.04 6.06 32.87
CA TRP A 550 0.31 5.60 31.53
C TRP A 550 1.84 5.61 31.31
N PRO A 551 2.42 4.55 30.72
CA PRO A 551 3.88 4.42 30.65
C PRO A 551 4.50 5.48 29.75
N GLU A 552 5.70 5.92 30.14
CA GLU A 552 6.55 6.77 29.29
C GLU A 552 6.88 6.05 27.97
N HIS A 553 6.79 6.78 26.86
CA HIS A 553 6.89 6.23 25.51
C HIS A 553 8.33 6.25 24.95
N LEU A 554 9.29 6.74 25.74
CA LEU A 554 10.70 6.88 25.36
C LEU A 554 11.61 5.81 25.96
N VAL A 555 11.18 5.13 27.02
CA VAL A 555 12.01 4.19 27.77
C VAL A 555 11.34 2.83 27.89
N SER A 556 12.15 1.78 28.02
CA SER A 556 11.65 0.44 28.33
C SER A 556 11.21 0.38 29.80
N ILE A 557 10.05 -0.21 30.06
CA ILE A 557 9.47 -0.36 31.40
C ILE A 557 9.10 -1.82 31.60
N GLY A 558 9.72 -2.47 32.59
CA GLY A 558 9.43 -3.87 32.96
C GLY A 558 8.24 -4.00 33.91
N GLN A 559 7.94 -2.97 34.69
CA GLN A 559 6.81 -2.91 35.59
C GLN A 559 6.25 -1.49 35.61
N ARG A 560 4.94 -1.35 35.35
CA ARG A 560 4.27 -0.04 35.39
C ARG A 560 4.10 0.42 36.83
N SER A 561 4.41 1.69 37.09
CA SER A 561 4.10 2.34 38.36
C SER A 561 2.59 2.39 38.57
N ARG A 562 2.17 2.36 39.84
CA ARG A 562 0.76 2.50 40.23
C ARG A 562 0.70 3.49 41.38
N THR A 563 0.06 4.63 41.14
CA THR A 563 -0.16 5.65 42.16
C THR A 563 -1.62 5.68 42.58
N THR A 564 -1.86 6.00 43.85
CA THR A 564 -3.20 6.26 44.40
C THR A 564 -3.19 7.69 44.92
N ILE A 565 -3.74 8.60 44.12
CA ILE A 565 -3.75 10.04 44.43
C ILE A 565 -5.17 10.61 44.33
N ALA A 566 -5.49 11.59 45.18
CA ALA A 566 -6.81 12.21 45.22
C ALA A 566 -7.32 12.71 43.84
N PRO A 567 -6.49 13.30 42.95
CA PRO A 567 -6.94 13.69 41.61
C PRO A 567 -7.54 12.56 40.77
N GLN A 568 -7.12 11.30 40.96
CA GLN A 568 -7.69 10.15 40.24
C GLN A 568 -9.15 9.92 40.63
N ALA A 569 -9.46 9.95 41.94
CA ALA A 569 -10.83 9.83 42.43
C ALA A 569 -11.70 11.02 42.01
N LEU A 570 -11.14 12.24 42.11
CA LEU A 570 -11.83 13.47 41.70
C LEU A 570 -12.17 13.49 40.21
N MET A 571 -11.41 12.79 39.36
CA MET A 571 -11.74 12.66 37.94
C MET A 571 -13.07 11.94 37.74
N PHE A 572 -13.34 10.83 38.42
CA PHE A 572 -14.61 10.12 38.28
C PHE A 572 -15.80 10.91 38.83
N LEU A 573 -15.57 11.68 39.90
CA LEU A 573 -16.62 12.47 40.55
C LEU A 573 -16.97 13.76 39.78
N ASN A 574 -15.98 14.44 39.21
CA ASN A 574 -16.17 15.80 38.68
C ASN A 574 -15.97 15.93 37.16
N SER A 575 -15.43 14.93 36.48
CA SER A 575 -15.19 15.03 35.03
C SER A 575 -16.50 14.97 34.25
N PRO A 576 -16.70 15.89 33.28
CA PRO A 576 -17.81 15.79 32.33
C PRO A 576 -17.83 14.46 31.57
N GLN A 577 -16.66 13.86 31.33
CA GLN A 577 -16.54 12.56 30.67
C GLN A 577 -17.09 11.43 31.56
N GLY A 578 -16.75 11.44 32.85
CA GLY A 578 -17.29 10.49 33.83
C GLY A 578 -18.82 10.56 33.90
N ARG A 579 -19.38 11.78 33.89
CA ARG A 579 -20.84 11.98 33.84
C ARG A 579 -21.46 11.44 32.56
N THR A 580 -20.84 11.71 31.40
CA THR A 580 -21.31 11.22 30.10
C THR A 580 -21.37 9.68 30.06
N TYR A 581 -20.34 9.00 30.60
CA TYR A 581 -20.35 7.54 30.70
C TYR A 581 -21.45 7.05 31.65
N SER A 582 -21.70 7.77 32.74
CA SER A 582 -22.72 7.42 33.74
C SER A 582 -24.12 7.52 33.17
N GLU A 583 -24.41 8.56 32.39
CA GLU A 583 -25.69 8.76 31.71
C GLU A 583 -25.93 7.66 30.66
N ALA A 584 -24.90 7.35 29.88
CA ALA A 584 -24.96 6.27 28.90
C ALA A 584 -25.16 4.90 29.57
N PHE A 585 -24.49 4.65 30.70
CA PHE A 585 -24.68 3.43 31.48
C PHE A 585 -26.10 3.34 32.05
N ALA A 586 -26.61 4.40 32.68
CA ALA A 586 -27.98 4.45 33.20
C ALA A 586 -29.04 4.23 32.10
N SER A 587 -28.76 4.69 30.87
CA SER A 587 -29.63 4.47 29.71
C SER A 587 -29.78 2.99 29.33
N ARG A 588 -28.85 2.13 29.74
CA ARG A 588 -28.91 0.67 29.54
C ARG A 588 -29.75 -0.05 30.60
N LEU A 589 -30.06 0.61 31.72
CA LEU A 589 -30.82 0.02 32.83
C LEU A 589 -32.32 0.04 32.52
N THR A 590 -32.75 -0.72 31.51
CA THR A 590 -34.17 -0.85 31.11
C THR A 590 -34.91 -1.88 31.96
N ALA A 591 -34.86 -1.71 33.28
CA ALA A 591 -35.48 -2.65 34.22
C ALA A 591 -36.83 -2.16 34.74
N GLU A 592 -37.74 -3.09 35.03
CA GLU A 592 -39.09 -2.78 35.54
C GLU A 592 -39.06 -2.33 37.01
N SER A 593 -37.99 -2.67 37.74
CA SER A 593 -37.79 -2.25 39.14
C SER A 593 -36.37 -1.76 39.41
N VAL A 594 -36.21 -0.95 40.47
CA VAL A 594 -34.89 -0.48 40.93
C VAL A 594 -34.00 -1.65 41.31
N THR A 595 -34.54 -2.66 41.98
CA THR A 595 -33.79 -3.85 42.38
C THR A 595 -33.18 -4.57 41.19
N GLN A 596 -33.94 -4.72 40.10
CA GLN A 596 -33.44 -5.30 38.85
C GLN A 596 -32.38 -4.39 38.20
N ALA A 597 -32.59 -3.08 38.20
CA ALA A 597 -31.61 -2.11 37.69
C ALA A 597 -30.28 -2.18 38.46
N VAL A 598 -30.32 -2.21 39.80
CA VAL A 598 -29.15 -2.37 40.67
C VAL A 598 -28.45 -3.69 40.39
N THR A 599 -29.20 -4.78 40.30
CA THR A 599 -28.64 -6.11 40.02
C THR A 599 -27.93 -6.15 38.66
N PHE A 600 -28.52 -5.55 37.63
CA PHE A 600 -27.91 -5.43 36.32
C PHE A 600 -26.65 -4.54 36.37
N ALA A 601 -26.72 -3.39 37.04
CA ALA A 601 -25.60 -2.46 37.15
C ALA A 601 -24.38 -3.10 37.84
N TYR A 602 -24.58 -3.87 38.91
CA TYR A 602 -23.49 -4.61 39.58
C TYR A 602 -22.87 -5.69 38.69
N ARG A 603 -23.70 -6.42 37.94
CA ARG A 603 -23.19 -7.45 37.02
C ARG A 603 -22.35 -6.85 35.90
N GLU A 604 -22.76 -5.71 35.35
CA GLU A 604 -22.01 -5.03 34.30
C GLU A 604 -20.75 -4.35 34.85
N ALA A 605 -20.83 -3.70 36.01
CA ALA A 605 -19.71 -2.95 36.59
C ALA A 605 -18.64 -3.85 37.21
N TYR A 606 -19.04 -4.90 37.94
CA TYR A 606 -18.15 -5.71 38.78
C TYR A 606 -18.13 -7.20 38.41
N ALA A 607 -18.87 -7.62 37.39
CA ALA A 607 -18.96 -9.02 36.96
C ALA A 607 -19.40 -10.01 38.06
N ARG A 608 -20.15 -9.53 39.07
CA ARG A 608 -20.71 -10.35 40.15
C ARG A 608 -22.13 -9.91 40.53
N GLN A 609 -22.81 -10.73 41.31
CA GLN A 609 -24.08 -10.36 41.93
C GLN A 609 -23.83 -9.41 43.12
N PRO A 610 -24.72 -8.42 43.36
CA PRO A 610 -24.71 -7.67 44.61
C PRO A 610 -25.15 -8.55 45.77
N THR A 611 -24.59 -8.30 46.95
CA THR A 611 -25.06 -8.87 48.21
C THR A 611 -26.41 -8.28 48.60
N SER A 612 -27.13 -8.94 49.51
CA SER A 612 -28.42 -8.44 50.00
C SER A 612 -28.31 -7.05 50.63
N ASP A 613 -27.17 -6.72 51.23
CA ASP A 613 -26.93 -5.41 51.87
C ASP A 613 -26.66 -4.33 50.82
N GLU A 614 -25.85 -4.64 49.80
CA GLU A 614 -25.61 -3.77 48.65
C GLU A 614 -26.90 -3.45 47.90
N VAL A 615 -27.77 -4.45 47.66
CA VAL A 615 -29.08 -4.22 47.04
C VAL A 615 -29.91 -3.26 47.89
N ARG A 616 -30.03 -3.50 49.21
CA ARG A 616 -30.83 -2.63 50.09
C ARG A 616 -30.32 -1.19 50.08
N ASN A 617 -29.00 -1.01 50.20
CA ASN A 617 -28.39 0.31 50.24
C ASN A 617 -28.54 1.06 48.90
N CYS A 618 -28.31 0.39 47.77
CA CYS A 618 -28.44 1.01 46.45
C CYS A 618 -29.89 1.33 46.10
N VAL A 619 -30.85 0.48 46.46
CA VAL A 619 -32.28 0.77 46.26
C VAL A 619 -32.70 1.99 47.09
N ALA A 620 -32.35 2.01 48.37
CA ALA A 620 -32.65 3.15 49.25
C ALA A 620 -32.03 4.46 48.73
N PHE A 621 -30.78 4.40 48.24
CA PHE A 621 -30.11 5.54 47.62
C PHE A 621 -30.87 6.06 46.38
N VAL A 622 -31.23 5.18 45.43
CA VAL A 622 -31.92 5.58 44.20
C VAL A 622 -33.29 6.18 44.51
N GLU A 623 -34.05 5.58 45.43
CA GLU A 623 -35.38 6.08 45.82
C GLU A 623 -35.28 7.45 46.51
N GLN A 624 -34.33 7.64 47.42
CA GLN A 624 -34.09 8.92 48.06
C GLN A 624 -33.69 10.00 47.05
N GLN A 625 -32.79 9.66 46.12
CA GLN A 625 -32.27 10.61 45.14
C GLN A 625 -33.32 10.98 44.09
N GLU A 626 -34.18 10.03 43.69
CA GLU A 626 -35.31 10.31 42.82
C GLU A 626 -36.30 11.30 43.46
N MET A 627 -36.57 11.17 44.76
CA MET A 627 -37.42 12.12 45.50
C MET A 627 -36.83 13.54 45.48
N VAL A 628 -35.51 13.67 45.63
CA VAL A 628 -34.83 14.97 45.50
C VAL A 628 -35.00 15.54 44.09
N TYR A 629 -34.81 14.72 43.05
CA TYR A 629 -34.96 15.17 41.67
C TYR A 629 -36.41 15.48 41.26
N LEU A 630 -37.39 14.81 41.87
CA LEU A 630 -38.80 15.16 41.76
C LEU A 630 -39.07 16.56 42.32
N GLN A 631 -38.54 16.88 43.50
CA GLN A 631 -38.66 18.21 44.11
C GLN A 631 -37.98 19.29 43.26
N GLN A 632 -36.85 18.96 42.62
CA GLN A 632 -36.12 19.85 41.72
C GLN A 632 -36.74 19.96 40.31
N LYS A 633 -37.85 19.25 40.03
CA LYS A 633 -38.53 19.23 38.73
C LYS A 633 -37.64 18.80 37.56
N VAL A 634 -36.75 17.84 37.79
CA VAL A 634 -35.97 17.21 36.70
C VAL A 634 -36.91 16.40 35.80
N LYS A 635 -36.66 16.42 34.48
CA LYS A 635 -37.54 15.79 33.47
C LYS A 635 -37.73 14.28 33.67
N ASP A 636 -36.67 13.58 34.05
CA ASP A 636 -36.67 12.13 34.30
C ASP A 636 -35.92 11.84 35.62
N PRO A 637 -36.60 11.98 36.78
CA PRO A 637 -35.98 11.86 38.10
C PRO A 637 -35.39 10.48 38.36
N ARG A 638 -36.06 9.41 37.92
CA ARG A 638 -35.59 8.03 38.08
C ARG A 638 -34.28 7.83 37.32
N ARG A 639 -34.21 8.25 36.07
CA ARG A 639 -32.98 8.12 35.26
C ARG A 639 -31.84 8.97 35.81
N ALA A 640 -32.13 10.16 36.33
CA ALA A 640 -31.12 10.99 36.98
C ALA A 640 -30.56 10.30 38.25
N ALA A 641 -31.41 9.72 39.08
CA ALA A 641 -30.98 8.95 40.26
C ALA A 641 -30.16 7.69 39.89
N LEU A 642 -30.57 6.97 38.84
CA LEU A 642 -29.80 5.84 38.30
C LEU A 642 -28.46 6.29 37.71
N THR A 643 -28.38 7.49 37.13
CA THR A 643 -27.12 8.07 36.65
C THR A 643 -26.14 8.30 37.80
N ASP A 644 -26.62 8.80 38.94
CA ASP A 644 -25.79 8.99 40.14
C ASP A 644 -25.32 7.64 40.71
N LEU A 645 -26.18 6.61 40.70
CA LEU A 645 -25.79 5.25 41.07
C LEU A 645 -24.67 4.73 40.16
N CYS A 646 -24.85 4.83 38.83
CA CYS A 646 -23.84 4.42 37.85
C CYS A 646 -22.51 5.14 38.07
N GLN A 647 -22.56 6.45 38.35
CA GLN A 647 -21.37 7.25 38.63
C GLN A 647 -20.67 6.78 39.91
N ALA A 648 -21.43 6.50 40.98
CA ALA A 648 -20.89 5.96 42.23
C ALA A 648 -20.21 4.60 42.01
N LEU A 649 -20.84 3.70 41.25
CA LEU A 649 -20.29 2.37 40.96
C LEU A 649 -18.97 2.47 40.18
N MET A 650 -18.90 3.32 39.15
CA MET A 650 -17.68 3.53 38.36
C MET A 650 -16.58 4.28 39.13
N SER A 651 -16.92 4.98 40.21
CA SER A 651 -15.96 5.69 41.07
C SER A 651 -15.41 4.81 42.20
N ALA A 652 -15.97 3.61 42.41
CA ALA A 652 -15.58 2.73 43.50
C ALA A 652 -14.24 2.03 43.23
N SER A 653 -13.51 1.71 44.29
CA SER A 653 -12.27 0.93 44.21
C SER A 653 -12.45 -0.48 43.65
N GLU A 654 -13.67 -1.02 43.62
CA GLU A 654 -13.93 -2.31 42.99
C GLU A 654 -13.98 -2.20 41.45
N PHE A 655 -14.29 -1.02 40.91
CA PHE A 655 -14.28 -0.78 39.46
C PHE A 655 -12.87 -0.62 38.90
N ILE A 656 -11.95 -0.10 39.72
CA ILE A 656 -10.59 0.32 39.35
C ILE A 656 -9.59 -0.66 39.92
#